data_AF-A0A814SYX7-F1
#
_entry.id   AF-A0A814SYX7-F1
#
_cell.length_a   1.000
_cell.length_b   1.000
_cell.length_c   1.000
_cell.angle_alpha   90.00
_cell.angle_beta   90.00
_cell.angle_gamma   90.00
#
_symmetry.space_group_name_H-M   'P 1'
#
loop_
_entity.id
_entity.type
_entity.pdbx_description
1 polymer ?
#
loop_
_entity_poly.entity_id
_entity_poly.type
_entity_poly.pdbx_seq_one_letter_code
_entity_poly.pdbx_strand_id
1 'polypeptide(L)'
;MFEIRLSGENLSTLLVLPPSDTNDDIHVILSSNGTGKIVSSLWTSIFTDGRVRCLSLINLQLYQSDARIIAEYLREQNSLIELTLDAVLQSVFSFDHILNEGLQKNKSIQKLVLSNLDNVDAATIASLIQHNKMIRFLSLTHDNISPDGGAIIADALRSNSTLISLDLSHNRIGEKGKMEFTNILQSRHPSLTQIHLDNNVHDENQSIIDQCSDPMLPSERESMIIETKLTITNENSTEIKSKWQFLSTILVTFLFFLWGIPNQLNDVLIRQFSKAFVLSRFEAGLVQSAFYIGYFTWALPAAYVIRRWGYKTGILLGLGLFGTGACLFWPAALIGQYTPFLISLFVIATGLGFLETAANPFIANAAGPAHSSEKRLNIAQAFNPLGAITGALIGTLFIFSGIELTDQQVKQLQMNKTYDAYLKQETLRVVKPYVILACVTFFWAILIALVPFPSNTKTTKERKNESSTLCRPLFLVSIVAQFAYVGAQVGTWSYFIQYAQDYVKVEEKLAGYLLTGTLVMFALGRLISALLMHFGFSPAILLALFSMINVLLIAITILVPNIIGFGALFFTSFFMSLMFPTIFALGIKGMNGQTAKLAGCLLVMSIIGGAVLTPLMGLIASKTECLYLAYTVPGGAYLFIGIYALLAYVLTTESELSS
;
A
#
# COMPACT_ATOMS: atom_id res chain seq x y z
N MET A 1 -4.70 32.46 -9.24
CA MET A 1 -5.63 32.14 -10.35
C MET A 1 -7.04 32.39 -9.87
N PHE A 2 -7.69 33.43 -10.40
CA PHE A 2 -9.09 33.77 -10.11
C PHE A 2 -9.99 33.18 -11.20
N GLU A 3 -11.06 32.51 -10.81
CA GLU A 3 -12.06 31.94 -11.73
C GLU A 3 -13.29 32.83 -11.78
N ILE A 4 -13.72 33.19 -12.99
CA ILE A 4 -14.89 34.01 -13.25
C ILE A 4 -15.86 33.21 -14.12
N ARG A 5 -17.02 32.89 -13.57
CA ARG A 5 -18.06 32.11 -14.27
C ARG A 5 -19.26 32.97 -14.57
N LEU A 6 -19.59 33.10 -15.85
CA LEU A 6 -20.80 33.76 -16.32
C LEU A 6 -21.72 32.73 -16.96
N SER A 7 -22.93 32.59 -16.41
CA SER A 7 -23.95 31.65 -16.90
C SER A 7 -25.32 32.31 -17.02
N GLY A 8 -25.97 32.19 -18.18
CA GLY A 8 -27.34 32.70 -18.37
C GLY A 8 -27.84 32.62 -19.83
N GLU A 9 -29.14 32.83 -20.05
CA GLU A 9 -29.78 32.78 -21.38
C GLU A 9 -29.40 33.94 -22.31
N ASN A 10 -28.89 35.06 -21.79
CA ASN A 10 -28.31 36.15 -22.59
C ASN A 10 -27.14 36.74 -21.80
N LEU A 11 -25.94 36.72 -22.37
CA LEU A 11 -24.72 37.27 -21.76
C LEU A 11 -24.62 38.77 -22.06
N SER A 12 -25.56 39.54 -21.49
CA SER A 12 -25.69 40.99 -21.71
C SER A 12 -25.14 41.88 -20.60
N THR A 13 -24.72 41.29 -19.48
CA THR A 13 -24.14 42.01 -18.34
C THR A 13 -22.68 42.37 -18.59
N LEU A 14 -22.32 43.62 -18.27
CA LEU A 14 -20.95 44.12 -18.36
C LEU A 14 -20.06 43.30 -17.39
N LEU A 15 -19.07 42.59 -17.92
CA LEU A 15 -18.10 41.88 -17.09
C LEU A 15 -17.19 42.91 -16.42
N VAL A 16 -17.36 43.08 -15.11
CA VAL A 16 -16.43 43.85 -14.28
C VAL A 16 -15.36 42.90 -13.80
N LEU A 17 -14.20 42.91 -14.46
CA LEU A 17 -13.02 42.19 -14.01
C LEU A 17 -12.50 42.80 -12.70
N PRO A 18 -11.97 41.99 -11.77
CA PRO A 18 -11.44 42.49 -10.50
C PRO A 18 -10.35 43.55 -10.72
N PRO A 19 -10.24 44.56 -9.82
CA PRO A 19 -9.30 45.67 -9.97
C PRO A 19 -7.85 45.21 -10.17
N SER A 20 -7.06 46.01 -10.89
CA SER A 20 -5.71 45.65 -11.39
C SER A 20 -4.64 45.42 -10.32
N ASP A 21 -4.95 45.66 -9.04
CA ASP A 21 -3.98 45.53 -7.93
C ASP A 21 -3.60 44.07 -7.63
N THR A 22 -4.31 43.09 -8.20
CA THR A 22 -3.96 41.67 -8.13
C THR A 22 -3.29 41.20 -9.42
N ASN A 23 -2.01 40.81 -9.34
CA ASN A 23 -1.22 40.20 -10.42
C ASN A 23 -1.61 38.73 -10.70
N ASP A 24 -2.80 38.31 -10.29
CA ASP A 24 -3.24 36.92 -10.41
C ASP A 24 -3.78 36.63 -11.81
N ASP A 25 -3.37 35.49 -12.38
CA ASP A 25 -3.93 34.99 -13.64
C ASP A 25 -5.45 34.76 -13.51
N ILE A 26 -6.18 35.05 -14.58
CA ILE A 26 -7.65 34.92 -14.62
C ILE A 26 -8.06 33.78 -15.56
N HIS A 27 -8.98 32.94 -15.08
CA HIS A 27 -9.72 31.97 -15.89
C HIS A 27 -11.16 32.45 -16.05
N VAL A 28 -11.58 32.65 -17.30
CA VAL A 28 -12.96 33.04 -17.63
C VAL A 28 -13.69 31.84 -18.21
N ILE A 29 -14.86 31.54 -17.64
CA ILE A 29 -15.77 30.50 -18.11
C ILE A 29 -17.09 31.17 -18.50
N LEU A 30 -17.43 31.10 -19.78
CA LEU A 30 -18.71 31.55 -20.33
C LEU A 30 -19.54 30.32 -20.68
N SER A 31 -20.75 30.22 -20.13
CA SER A 31 -21.67 29.13 -20.46
C SER A 31 -23.10 29.61 -20.65
N SER A 32 -23.84 29.03 -21.60
CA SER A 32 -25.28 29.30 -21.78
C SER A 32 -26.07 28.00 -21.78
N ASN A 33 -27.34 28.06 -21.38
CA ASN A 33 -28.28 26.93 -21.46
C ASN A 33 -29.26 27.09 -22.64
N GLY A 34 -29.02 28.04 -23.55
CA GLY A 34 -29.90 28.34 -24.69
C GLY A 34 -29.21 29.17 -25.79
N THR A 35 -29.99 29.67 -26.76
CA THR A 35 -29.54 30.44 -27.94
C THR A 35 -29.15 31.90 -27.65
N GLY A 36 -28.64 32.15 -26.44
CA GLY A 36 -28.29 33.48 -25.96
C GLY A 36 -27.26 34.19 -26.82
N LYS A 37 -27.50 35.47 -27.11
CA LYS A 37 -26.54 36.31 -27.81
C LYS A 37 -25.46 36.80 -26.84
N ILE A 38 -24.22 36.77 -27.28
CA ILE A 38 -23.09 37.40 -26.59
C ILE A 38 -23.04 38.86 -27.03
N VAL A 39 -22.97 39.80 -26.08
CA VAL A 39 -22.80 41.21 -26.41
C VAL A 39 -21.34 41.48 -26.73
N SER A 40 -21.08 42.21 -27.83
CA SER A 40 -19.72 42.48 -28.32
C SER A 40 -18.80 43.16 -27.29
N SER A 41 -19.37 43.96 -26.37
CA SER A 41 -18.62 44.57 -25.27
C SER A 41 -17.99 43.56 -24.31
N LEU A 42 -18.55 42.35 -24.20
CA LEU A 42 -18.00 41.27 -23.37
C LEU A 42 -16.64 40.82 -23.91
N TRP A 43 -16.52 40.67 -25.23
CA TRP A 43 -15.25 40.33 -25.87
C TRP A 43 -14.20 41.41 -25.62
N THR A 44 -14.58 42.69 -25.74
CA THR A 44 -13.66 43.79 -25.44
C THR A 44 -13.15 43.73 -24.00
N SER A 45 -14.01 43.44 -23.01
CA SER A 45 -13.58 43.30 -21.61
C SER A 45 -12.63 42.11 -21.38
N ILE A 46 -12.92 40.95 -21.96
CA ILE A 46 -12.08 39.74 -21.80
C ILE A 46 -10.73 39.91 -22.49
N PHE A 47 -10.73 40.50 -23.68
CA PHE A 47 -9.55 40.57 -24.55
C PHE A 47 -8.67 41.79 -24.32
N THR A 48 -9.13 42.81 -23.59
CA THR A 48 -8.27 43.94 -23.18
C THR A 48 -7.44 43.64 -21.94
N ASP A 49 -7.84 42.66 -21.12
CA ASP A 49 -7.11 42.30 -19.89
C ASP A 49 -6.05 41.21 -20.14
N GLY A 50 -4.78 41.61 -20.11
CA GLY A 50 -3.63 40.73 -20.31
C GLY A 50 -3.44 39.65 -19.24
N ARG A 51 -4.20 39.67 -18.14
CA ARG A 51 -4.16 38.65 -17.08
C ARG A 51 -5.00 37.41 -17.42
N VAL A 52 -5.87 37.47 -18.42
CA VAL A 52 -6.68 36.31 -18.82
C VAL A 52 -5.78 35.28 -19.49
N ARG A 53 -5.58 34.13 -18.83
CA ARG A 53 -4.75 33.02 -19.30
C ARG A 53 -5.57 31.84 -19.80
N CYS A 54 -6.77 31.65 -19.28
CA CYS A 54 -7.64 30.54 -19.64
C CYS A 54 -9.01 31.08 -20.03
N LEU A 55 -9.53 30.62 -21.17
CA LEU A 55 -10.88 30.95 -21.64
C LEU A 55 -11.63 29.67 -21.99
N SER A 56 -12.79 29.47 -21.38
CA SER A 56 -13.67 28.33 -21.66
C SER A 56 -15.03 28.82 -22.14
N LEU A 57 -15.39 28.46 -23.37
CA LEU A 57 -16.67 28.73 -24.01
C LEU A 57 -17.47 27.43 -24.09
N ILE A 58 -18.58 27.34 -23.37
CA ILE A 58 -19.33 26.09 -23.18
C ILE A 58 -20.80 26.30 -23.58
N ASN A 59 -21.30 25.52 -24.53
CA ASN A 59 -22.70 25.53 -24.96
C ASN A 59 -23.19 26.93 -25.41
N LEU A 60 -22.37 27.63 -26.19
CA LEU A 60 -22.64 28.99 -26.69
C LEU A 60 -22.94 29.00 -28.19
N GLN A 61 -23.84 29.86 -28.63
CA GLN A 61 -24.05 30.17 -30.04
C GLN A 61 -23.08 31.27 -30.47
N LEU A 62 -22.09 30.94 -31.32
CA LEU A 62 -21.19 31.95 -31.88
C LEU A 62 -21.67 32.37 -33.27
N TYR A 63 -22.02 33.65 -33.40
CA TYR A 63 -22.32 34.23 -34.70
C TYR A 63 -21.02 34.61 -35.44
N GLN A 64 -21.14 34.90 -36.74
CA GLN A 64 -20.00 35.29 -37.57
C GLN A 64 -19.23 36.51 -37.01
N SER A 65 -19.93 37.45 -36.38
CA SER A 65 -19.33 38.59 -35.69
C SER A 65 -18.47 38.18 -34.50
N ASP A 66 -18.91 37.21 -33.71
CA ASP A 66 -18.17 36.71 -32.54
C ASP A 66 -16.91 35.97 -32.99
N ALA A 67 -17.06 35.10 -34.00
CA ALA A 67 -15.95 34.36 -34.58
C ALA A 67 -14.87 35.26 -35.16
N ARG A 68 -15.25 36.38 -35.78
CA ARG A 68 -14.29 37.36 -36.30
C ARG A 68 -13.49 38.03 -35.16
N ILE A 69 -14.16 38.45 -34.10
CA ILE A 69 -13.50 39.09 -32.94
C ILE A 69 -12.54 38.11 -32.26
N ILE A 70 -12.98 36.87 -32.03
CA ILE A 70 -12.12 35.81 -31.45
C ILE A 70 -10.92 35.55 -32.35
N ALA A 71 -11.11 35.41 -33.67
CA ALA A 71 -10.02 35.14 -34.61
C ALA A 71 -9.00 36.29 -34.69
N GLU A 72 -9.47 37.55 -34.73
CA GLU A 72 -8.61 38.73 -34.69
C GLU A 72 -7.82 38.78 -33.38
N TYR A 73 -8.47 38.52 -32.23
CA TYR A 73 -7.78 38.48 -30.94
C TYR A 73 -6.71 37.38 -30.88
N LEU A 74 -7.05 36.15 -31.26
CA LEU A 74 -6.12 35.01 -31.25
C LEU A 74 -4.92 35.21 -32.17
N ARG A 75 -5.07 36.05 -33.21
CA ARG A 75 -4.00 36.42 -34.13
C ARG A 75 -3.08 37.50 -33.54
N GLU A 76 -3.64 38.51 -32.88
CA GLU A 76 -2.92 39.71 -32.46
C GLU A 76 -2.35 39.64 -31.04
N GLN A 77 -3.04 38.95 -30.12
CA GLN A 77 -2.74 38.97 -28.68
C GLN A 77 -2.45 37.56 -28.13
N ASN A 78 -1.47 37.48 -27.22
CA ASN A 78 -0.82 36.24 -26.80
C ASN A 78 -0.92 35.95 -25.29
N SER A 79 -1.90 36.52 -24.58
CA SER A 79 -2.04 36.27 -23.13
C SER A 79 -2.61 34.88 -22.83
N LEU A 80 -3.52 34.36 -23.67
CA LEU A 80 -4.16 33.06 -23.50
C LEU A 80 -3.19 31.89 -23.69
N ILE A 81 -3.20 30.99 -22.71
CA ILE A 81 -2.43 29.74 -22.69
C ILE A 81 -3.36 28.53 -22.93
N GLU A 82 -4.60 28.62 -22.44
CA GLU A 82 -5.61 27.56 -22.56
C GLU A 82 -6.91 28.10 -23.16
N LEU A 83 -7.43 27.39 -24.16
CA LEU A 83 -8.71 27.67 -24.80
C LEU A 83 -9.56 26.40 -24.84
N THR A 84 -10.80 26.49 -24.35
CA THR A 84 -11.80 25.43 -24.45
C THR A 84 -13.00 25.92 -25.25
N LEU A 85 -13.36 25.18 -26.30
CA LEU A 85 -14.55 25.39 -27.11
C LEU A 85 -15.38 24.10 -27.06
N ASP A 86 -16.33 24.05 -26.13
CA ASP A 86 -17.13 22.86 -25.85
C ASP A 86 -18.59 23.07 -26.24
N ALA A 87 -19.14 22.21 -27.08
CA ALA A 87 -20.53 22.26 -27.54
C ALA A 87 -20.94 23.65 -28.07
N VAL A 88 -20.01 24.34 -28.73
CA VAL A 88 -20.28 25.64 -29.34
C VAL A 88 -21.15 25.43 -30.57
N LEU A 89 -22.38 25.93 -30.53
CA LEU A 89 -23.35 25.83 -31.60
C LEU A 89 -23.02 26.84 -32.71
N GLN A 90 -23.01 26.39 -33.96
CA GLN A 90 -22.34 27.09 -35.06
C GLN A 90 -23.29 27.40 -36.23
N SER A 91 -22.99 28.50 -36.92
CA SER A 91 -23.21 28.57 -38.37
C SER A 91 -21.95 28.05 -39.08
N VAL A 92 -22.13 27.31 -40.17
CA VAL A 92 -21.07 26.57 -40.91
C VAL A 92 -19.78 27.38 -41.12
N PHE A 93 -19.85 28.70 -41.30
CA PHE A 93 -18.69 29.55 -41.61
C PHE A 93 -17.92 30.10 -40.39
N SER A 94 -18.48 30.04 -39.19
CA SER A 94 -17.94 30.78 -38.04
C SER A 94 -16.76 30.08 -37.37
N PHE A 95 -16.77 28.75 -37.28
CA PHE A 95 -15.74 28.00 -36.56
C PHE A 95 -14.47 27.77 -37.39
N ASP A 96 -14.62 27.50 -38.69
CA ASP A 96 -13.49 27.43 -39.62
C ASP A 96 -12.69 28.73 -39.66
N HIS A 97 -13.36 29.87 -39.53
CA HIS A 97 -12.70 31.17 -39.45
C HIS A 97 -11.85 31.28 -38.17
N ILE A 98 -12.33 30.81 -37.02
CA ILE A 98 -11.55 30.83 -35.77
C ILE A 98 -10.31 29.92 -35.89
N LEU A 99 -10.48 28.71 -36.45
CA LEU A 99 -9.39 27.75 -36.60
C LEU A 99 -8.32 28.21 -37.61
N ASN A 100 -8.74 28.62 -38.81
CA ASN A 100 -7.82 28.96 -39.90
C ASN A 100 -7.22 30.37 -39.76
N GLU A 101 -8.03 31.37 -39.40
CA GLU A 101 -7.58 32.76 -39.39
C GLU A 101 -7.05 33.22 -38.02
N GLY A 102 -7.45 32.54 -36.93
CA GLY A 102 -6.99 32.79 -35.57
C GLY A 102 -5.94 31.78 -35.09
N LEU A 103 -6.37 30.54 -34.82
CA LEU A 103 -5.56 29.54 -34.11
C LEU A 103 -4.32 29.08 -34.89
N GLN A 104 -4.37 28.97 -36.21
CA GLN A 104 -3.18 28.61 -37.02
C GLN A 104 -2.02 29.58 -36.84
N LYS A 105 -2.30 30.87 -36.65
CA LYS A 105 -1.30 31.94 -36.50
C LYS A 105 -1.00 32.26 -35.03
N ASN A 106 -1.74 31.68 -34.08
CA ASN A 106 -1.61 31.96 -32.66
C ASN A 106 -0.25 31.51 -32.10
N LYS A 107 0.33 32.33 -31.23
CA LYS A 107 1.68 32.12 -30.67
C LYS A 107 1.71 31.85 -29.16
N SER A 108 0.56 31.64 -28.52
CA SER A 108 0.48 31.57 -27.05
C SER A 108 -0.20 30.33 -26.50
N ILE A 109 -1.23 29.84 -27.18
CA ILE A 109 -2.04 28.72 -26.72
C ILE A 109 -1.22 27.44 -26.76
N GLN A 110 -1.15 26.77 -25.60
CA GLN A 110 -0.48 25.49 -25.42
C GLN A 110 -1.48 24.36 -25.21
N LYS A 111 -2.67 24.65 -24.68
CA LYS A 111 -3.74 23.67 -24.46
C LYS A 111 -5.01 24.11 -25.17
N LEU A 112 -5.48 23.28 -26.10
CA LEU A 112 -6.70 23.49 -26.85
C LEU A 112 -7.64 22.30 -26.63
N VAL A 113 -8.87 22.57 -26.22
CA VAL A 113 -9.92 21.56 -26.07
C VAL A 113 -11.06 21.94 -26.99
N LEU A 114 -11.37 21.07 -27.94
CA LEU A 114 -12.52 21.14 -28.81
C LEU A 114 -13.38 19.89 -28.54
N SER A 115 -14.70 20.07 -28.45
CA SER A 115 -15.62 18.95 -28.24
C SER A 115 -17.01 19.23 -28.82
N ASN A 116 -17.69 18.14 -29.20
CA ASN A 116 -19.02 18.12 -29.80
C ASN A 116 -19.10 18.89 -31.14
N LEU A 117 -18.10 18.68 -32.00
CA LEU A 117 -17.97 19.29 -33.32
C LEU A 117 -18.68 18.48 -34.41
N ASP A 118 -19.96 18.79 -34.69
CA ASP A 118 -20.75 18.07 -35.72
C ASP A 118 -20.47 18.52 -37.18
N ASN A 119 -19.75 19.64 -37.40
CA ASN A 119 -19.57 20.28 -38.71
C ASN A 119 -18.11 20.67 -39.03
N VAL A 120 -17.13 20.14 -38.29
CA VAL A 120 -15.72 20.53 -38.51
C VAL A 120 -15.06 19.51 -39.40
N ASP A 121 -14.66 19.96 -40.60
CA ASP A 121 -13.91 19.12 -41.52
C ASP A 121 -12.56 18.74 -40.90
N ALA A 122 -12.28 17.43 -40.83
CA ALA A 122 -11.00 16.91 -40.33
C ALA A 122 -9.78 17.52 -41.06
N ALA A 123 -9.97 17.99 -42.29
CA ALA A 123 -8.99 18.76 -43.06
C ALA A 123 -8.61 20.10 -42.39
N THR A 124 -9.57 20.82 -41.79
CA THR A 124 -9.32 22.07 -41.08
C THR A 124 -8.48 21.83 -39.82
N ILE A 125 -8.81 20.77 -39.06
CA ILE A 125 -8.05 20.34 -37.88
C ILE A 125 -6.63 19.91 -38.27
N ALA A 126 -6.50 19.12 -39.34
CA ALA A 126 -5.21 18.71 -39.88
C ALA A 126 -4.37 19.93 -40.29
N SER A 127 -4.95 20.91 -40.98
CA SER A 127 -4.24 22.15 -41.33
C SER A 127 -3.80 22.92 -40.09
N LEU A 128 -4.63 22.98 -39.04
CA LEU A 128 -4.25 23.57 -37.75
C LEU A 128 -3.03 22.87 -37.14
N ILE A 129 -3.03 21.53 -37.09
CA ILE A 129 -1.93 20.74 -36.55
C ILE A 129 -0.65 20.94 -37.38
N GLN A 130 -0.75 21.04 -38.71
CA GLN A 130 0.42 21.24 -39.56
C GLN A 130 1.09 22.61 -39.33
N HIS A 131 0.29 23.67 -39.24
CA HIS A 131 0.78 25.04 -39.21
C HIS A 131 1.05 25.59 -37.79
N ASN A 132 0.27 25.20 -36.79
CA ASN A 132 0.46 25.68 -35.43
C ASN A 132 1.64 24.96 -34.75
N LYS A 133 2.59 25.74 -34.25
CA LYS A 133 3.82 25.25 -33.57
C LYS A 133 3.85 25.55 -32.06
N MET A 134 2.71 25.86 -31.46
CA MET A 134 2.61 26.21 -30.04
C MET A 134 1.76 25.23 -29.22
N ILE A 135 0.71 24.67 -29.82
CA ILE A 135 -0.19 23.73 -29.15
C ILE A 135 0.59 22.46 -28.78
N ARG A 136 0.54 22.10 -27.50
CA ARG A 136 1.16 20.92 -26.90
C ARG A 136 0.12 19.88 -26.51
N PHE A 137 -1.08 20.31 -26.14
CA PHE A 137 -2.20 19.46 -25.74
C PHE A 137 -3.41 19.82 -26.58
N LEU A 138 -3.89 18.85 -27.36
CA LEU A 138 -5.09 19.00 -28.18
C LEU A 138 -6.08 17.91 -27.79
N SER A 139 -7.31 18.29 -27.45
CA SER A 139 -8.43 17.37 -27.24
C SER A 139 -9.49 17.62 -28.30
N LEU A 140 -9.94 16.55 -28.93
CA LEU A 140 -10.94 16.46 -30.00
C LEU A 140 -11.93 15.35 -29.66
N THR A 141 -12.45 15.37 -28.43
CA THR A 141 -13.26 14.27 -27.91
C THR A 141 -14.74 14.50 -28.27
N HIS A 142 -15.46 13.42 -28.60
CA HIS A 142 -16.88 13.49 -28.96
C HIS A 142 -17.17 14.32 -30.25
N ASP A 143 -16.27 14.28 -31.25
CA ASP A 143 -16.32 15.12 -32.47
C ASP A 143 -16.73 14.35 -33.74
N ASN A 144 -17.31 13.16 -33.62
CA ASN A 144 -17.79 12.32 -34.72
C ASN A 144 -16.78 12.11 -35.88
N ILE A 145 -15.47 12.13 -35.58
CA ILE A 145 -14.41 12.01 -36.60
C ILE A 145 -14.46 10.62 -37.25
N SER A 146 -14.63 10.58 -38.57
CA SER A 146 -14.70 9.34 -39.37
C SER A 146 -13.32 8.68 -39.55
N PRO A 147 -13.25 7.44 -40.10
CA PRO A 147 -11.97 6.79 -40.37
C PRO A 147 -11.08 7.58 -41.32
N ASP A 148 -11.64 8.12 -42.40
CA ASP A 148 -10.93 8.98 -43.35
C ASP A 148 -10.45 10.29 -42.70
N GLY A 149 -11.27 10.87 -41.81
CA GLY A 149 -10.88 12.05 -41.03
C GLY A 149 -9.74 11.76 -40.06
N GLY A 150 -9.75 10.59 -39.42
CA GLY A 150 -8.66 10.10 -38.58
C GLY A 150 -7.35 9.96 -39.36
N ALA A 151 -7.41 9.45 -40.59
CA ALA A 151 -6.23 9.32 -41.45
C ALA A 151 -5.62 10.68 -41.84
N ILE A 152 -6.46 11.65 -42.19
CA ILE A 152 -6.03 13.02 -42.51
C ILE A 152 -5.33 13.68 -41.31
N ILE A 153 -5.84 13.47 -40.09
CA ILE A 153 -5.22 13.97 -38.85
C ILE A 153 -3.91 13.24 -38.57
N ALA A 154 -3.86 11.93 -38.78
CA ALA A 154 -2.66 11.12 -38.62
C ALA A 154 -1.52 11.63 -39.54
N ASP A 155 -1.82 11.86 -40.82
CA ASP A 155 -0.83 12.39 -41.76
C ASP A 155 -0.35 13.81 -41.40
N ALA A 156 -1.24 14.66 -40.89
CA ALA A 156 -0.86 15.97 -40.37
C ALA A 156 0.17 15.90 -39.23
N LEU A 157 0.00 14.94 -38.31
CA LEU A 157 0.93 14.75 -37.20
C LEU A 157 2.35 14.45 -37.66
N ARG A 158 2.55 13.73 -38.77
CA ARG A 158 3.89 13.40 -39.29
C ARG A 158 4.78 14.63 -39.53
N SER A 159 4.17 15.79 -39.77
CA SER A 159 4.85 17.07 -39.99
C SER A 159 4.86 18.00 -38.76
N ASN A 160 4.16 17.61 -37.68
CA ASN A 160 4.12 18.36 -36.44
C ASN A 160 5.23 17.91 -35.49
N SER A 161 5.84 18.86 -34.79
CA SER A 161 6.97 18.59 -33.87
C SER A 161 6.77 19.21 -32.49
N THR A 162 5.55 19.64 -32.18
CA THR A 162 5.24 20.43 -30.97
C THR A 162 4.15 19.80 -30.12
N LEU A 163 3.26 19.01 -30.72
CA LEU A 163 2.16 18.36 -30.03
C LEU A 163 2.68 17.20 -29.18
N ILE A 164 2.40 17.26 -27.88
CA ILE A 164 2.82 16.29 -26.87
C ILE A 164 1.72 15.27 -26.56
N SER A 165 0.46 15.72 -26.59
CA SER A 165 -0.71 14.93 -26.25
C SER A 165 -1.88 15.25 -27.19
N LEU A 166 -2.51 14.20 -27.72
CA LEU A 166 -3.70 14.27 -28.55
C LEU A 166 -4.79 13.35 -27.98
N ASP A 167 -5.95 13.90 -27.65
CA ASP A 167 -7.11 13.11 -27.23
C ASP A 167 -8.14 13.04 -28.36
N LEU A 168 -8.38 11.85 -28.88
CA LEU A 168 -9.35 11.55 -29.93
C LEU A 168 -10.42 10.57 -29.42
N SER A 169 -10.59 10.46 -28.11
CA SER A 169 -11.52 9.50 -27.51
C SER A 169 -12.98 9.84 -27.85
N HIS A 170 -13.83 8.83 -27.95
CA HIS A 170 -15.26 8.97 -28.29
C HIS A 170 -15.53 9.54 -29.69
N ASN A 171 -14.81 9.06 -30.71
CA ASN A 171 -15.05 9.38 -32.13
C ASN A 171 -15.45 8.13 -32.93
N ARG A 172 -15.47 8.20 -34.27
CA ARG A 172 -15.78 7.10 -35.20
C ARG A 172 -14.58 6.76 -36.10
N ILE A 173 -13.37 6.78 -35.53
CA ILE A 173 -12.11 6.63 -36.31
C ILE A 173 -11.94 5.19 -36.84
N GLY A 174 -12.62 4.21 -36.25
CA GLY A 174 -12.54 2.82 -36.67
C GLY A 174 -11.15 2.18 -36.47
N GLU A 175 -11.02 0.91 -36.79
CA GLU A 175 -9.76 0.16 -36.57
C GLU A 175 -8.65 0.59 -37.54
N LYS A 176 -9.00 0.97 -38.78
CA LYS A 176 -8.05 1.46 -39.77
C LYS A 176 -7.36 2.74 -39.31
N GLY A 177 -8.12 3.73 -38.83
CA GLY A 177 -7.55 4.98 -38.34
C GLY A 177 -6.72 4.78 -37.06
N LYS A 178 -7.14 3.90 -36.14
CA LYS A 178 -6.33 3.56 -34.94
C LYS A 178 -4.96 2.98 -35.30
N MET A 179 -4.89 2.12 -36.33
CA MET A 179 -3.62 1.56 -36.79
C MET A 179 -2.67 2.64 -37.31
N GLU A 180 -3.18 3.67 -38.00
CA GLU A 180 -2.35 4.76 -38.50
C GLU A 180 -1.73 5.61 -37.39
N PHE A 181 -2.50 5.94 -36.35
CA PHE A 181 -1.96 6.62 -35.16
C PHE A 181 -0.94 5.75 -34.41
N THR A 182 -1.17 4.44 -34.35
CA THR A 182 -0.22 3.48 -33.76
C THR A 182 1.10 3.45 -34.54
N ASN A 183 1.04 3.45 -35.87
CA ASN A 183 2.22 3.50 -36.74
C ASN A 183 3.04 4.80 -36.56
N ILE A 184 2.37 5.93 -36.32
CA ILE A 184 3.04 7.21 -36.05
C ILE A 184 3.82 7.16 -34.73
N LEU A 185 3.26 6.55 -33.69
CA LEU A 185 3.96 6.38 -32.41
C LEU A 185 5.13 5.40 -32.52
N GLN A 186 4.96 4.30 -33.25
CA GLN A 186 6.04 3.32 -33.49
C GLN A 186 7.20 3.89 -34.30
N SER A 187 6.93 4.80 -35.23
CA SER A 187 7.95 5.46 -36.07
C SER A 187 8.76 6.56 -35.36
N ARG A 188 8.66 6.66 -34.01
CA ARG A 188 9.35 7.67 -33.17
C ARG A 188 9.01 9.11 -33.56
N HIS A 189 7.74 9.48 -33.42
CA HIS A 189 7.32 10.88 -33.53
C HIS A 189 8.18 11.81 -32.64
N PRO A 190 8.63 12.98 -33.13
CA PRO A 190 9.64 13.82 -32.44
C PRO A 190 9.20 14.40 -31.08
N SER A 191 7.90 14.54 -30.84
CA SER A 191 7.36 15.23 -29.65
C SER A 191 6.13 14.59 -29.00
N LEU A 192 5.46 13.67 -29.70
CA LEU A 192 4.14 13.17 -29.31
C LEU A 192 4.34 11.98 -28.38
N THR A 193 3.83 12.13 -27.16
CA THR A 193 4.04 11.16 -26.07
C THR A 193 2.76 10.43 -25.68
N GLN A 194 1.61 11.01 -26.00
CA GLN A 194 0.30 10.52 -25.59
C GLN A 194 -0.69 10.67 -26.75
N ILE A 195 -1.39 9.58 -27.07
CA ILE A 195 -2.59 9.62 -27.92
C ILE A 195 -3.67 8.80 -27.20
N HIS A 196 -4.84 9.39 -26.97
CA HIS A 196 -6.00 8.67 -26.44
C HIS A 196 -6.97 8.36 -27.58
N LEU A 197 -7.36 7.09 -27.72
CA LEU A 197 -8.24 6.59 -28.80
C LEU A 197 -9.40 5.76 -28.23
N ASP A 198 -9.76 5.98 -26.98
CA ASP A 198 -10.78 5.18 -26.30
C ASP A 198 -12.15 5.38 -26.98
N ASN A 199 -13.01 4.36 -26.99
CA ASN A 199 -14.37 4.45 -27.53
C ASN A 199 -14.48 4.96 -28.99
N ASN A 200 -13.61 4.46 -29.87
CA ASN A 200 -13.55 4.81 -31.30
C ASN A 200 -14.16 3.76 -32.26
N VAL A 201 -14.99 2.86 -31.73
CA VAL A 201 -15.48 1.69 -32.48
C VAL A 201 -16.81 2.01 -33.15
N HIS A 202 -16.76 2.19 -34.47
CA HIS A 202 -17.88 1.82 -35.32
C HIS A 202 -17.39 1.58 -36.74
N ASP A 203 -17.61 0.38 -37.27
CA ASP A 203 -17.89 0.22 -38.70
C ASP A 203 -18.60 -1.12 -39.00
N GLU A 204 -19.55 -1.01 -39.92
CA GLU A 204 -20.22 -2.04 -40.75
C GLU A 204 -21.37 -2.91 -40.18
N ASN A 205 -21.56 -3.10 -38.88
CA ASN A 205 -22.68 -3.95 -38.40
C ASN A 205 -24.02 -3.23 -38.12
N GLN A 206 -24.09 -1.90 -38.15
CA GLN A 206 -25.34 -1.18 -37.87
C GLN A 206 -26.38 -1.33 -39.00
N SER A 207 -25.96 -1.45 -40.26
CA SER A 207 -26.89 -1.71 -41.38
C SER A 207 -27.45 -3.14 -41.37
N ILE A 208 -26.79 -4.06 -40.66
CA ILE A 208 -27.28 -5.44 -40.45
C ILE A 208 -28.22 -5.49 -39.24
N ILE A 209 -27.98 -4.65 -38.21
CA ILE A 209 -28.82 -4.55 -37.01
C ILE A 209 -30.14 -3.84 -37.31
N ASP A 210 -30.18 -2.85 -38.20
CA ASP A 210 -31.43 -2.19 -38.61
C ASP A 210 -32.33 -3.09 -39.50
N GLN A 211 -31.81 -4.22 -40.01
CA GLN A 211 -32.60 -5.20 -40.80
C GLN A 211 -33.13 -6.39 -39.99
N CYS A 212 -32.70 -6.57 -38.74
CA CYS A 212 -33.24 -7.62 -37.86
C CYS A 212 -34.03 -6.99 -36.71
N SER A 213 -35.29 -6.69 -36.99
CA SER A 213 -36.28 -6.34 -35.96
C SER A 213 -36.70 -7.59 -35.19
N ASP A 214 -36.19 -7.78 -33.96
CA ASP A 214 -36.96 -8.32 -32.82
C ASP A 214 -36.21 -8.10 -31.48
N PRO A 215 -36.91 -7.93 -30.33
CA PRO A 215 -36.32 -7.41 -29.11
C PRO A 215 -35.71 -8.53 -28.25
N MET A 216 -34.38 -8.53 -28.08
CA MET A 216 -33.72 -9.36 -27.05
C MET A 216 -33.61 -8.64 -25.71
N LEU A 217 -33.82 -9.41 -24.64
CA LEU A 217 -33.85 -9.01 -23.23
C LEU A 217 -32.49 -8.50 -22.69
N PRO A 218 -32.48 -7.66 -21.63
CA PRO A 218 -31.28 -6.97 -21.13
C PRO A 218 -30.19 -7.85 -20.50
N SER A 219 -30.37 -9.16 -20.37
CA SER A 219 -29.47 -10.06 -19.62
C SER A 219 -28.36 -10.70 -20.47
N GLU A 220 -28.30 -10.43 -21.78
CA GLU A 220 -27.23 -10.95 -22.66
C GLU A 220 -26.31 -9.84 -23.21
N ARG A 221 -26.54 -8.57 -22.87
CA ARG A 221 -25.65 -7.45 -23.24
C ARG A 221 -24.36 -7.38 -22.43
N GLU A 222 -24.31 -7.98 -21.24
CA GLU A 222 -23.17 -7.81 -20.32
C GLU A 222 -22.07 -8.87 -20.49
N SER A 223 -22.27 -9.93 -21.28
CA SER A 223 -21.28 -10.99 -21.49
C SER A 223 -20.43 -10.84 -22.76
N MET A 224 -20.61 -9.77 -23.53
CA MET A 224 -19.87 -9.54 -24.79
C MET A 224 -19.07 -8.22 -24.83
N ILE A 225 -18.98 -7.52 -23.69
CA ILE A 225 -18.11 -6.34 -23.53
C ILE A 225 -16.86 -6.78 -22.77
N ILE A 226 -15.89 -7.33 -23.50
CA ILE A 226 -14.53 -7.44 -23.01
C ILE A 226 -13.93 -6.04 -23.11
N GLU A 227 -13.85 -5.36 -21.96
CA GLU A 227 -13.06 -4.14 -21.78
C GLU A 227 -11.60 -4.43 -22.17
N THR A 228 -11.23 -4.11 -23.41
CA THR A 228 -9.82 -4.02 -23.79
C THR A 228 -9.38 -2.59 -23.48
N LYS A 229 -8.96 -2.39 -22.23
CA LYS A 229 -8.35 -1.15 -21.74
C LYS A 229 -6.95 -1.02 -22.34
N LEU A 230 -6.86 -0.53 -23.57
CA LEU A 230 -5.61 -0.35 -24.31
C LEU A 230 -5.12 1.09 -24.17
N THR A 231 -4.80 1.48 -22.93
CA THR A 231 -3.97 2.66 -22.70
C THR A 231 -2.53 2.26 -23.01
N ILE A 232 -1.99 2.61 -24.19
CA ILE A 232 -0.55 2.42 -24.49
C ILE A 232 0.24 3.48 -23.72
N THR A 233 0.31 3.33 -22.40
CA THR A 233 1.42 3.86 -21.61
C THR A 233 2.62 2.99 -21.92
N ASN A 234 3.62 3.55 -22.61
CA ASN A 234 4.97 3.02 -22.84
C ASN A 234 5.21 1.67 -22.11
N GLU A 235 4.91 0.54 -22.77
CA GLU A 235 4.87 -0.80 -22.13
C GLU A 235 6.16 -1.12 -21.39
N ASN A 236 7.30 -0.66 -21.89
CA ASN A 236 8.59 -0.80 -21.22
C ASN A 236 8.62 -0.13 -19.84
N SER A 237 7.94 1.01 -19.64
CA SER A 237 7.95 1.73 -18.35
C SER A 237 7.01 1.13 -17.31
N THR A 238 5.85 0.62 -17.73
CA THR A 238 4.87 -0.07 -16.87
C THR A 238 5.32 -1.49 -16.55
N GLU A 239 5.92 -2.20 -17.52
CA GLU A 239 6.51 -3.52 -17.30
C GLU A 239 7.75 -3.44 -16.40
N ILE A 240 8.65 -2.46 -16.59
CA ILE A 240 9.78 -2.23 -15.68
C ILE A 240 9.29 -1.86 -14.27
N LYS A 241 8.29 -0.97 -14.15
CA LYS A 241 7.70 -0.60 -12.85
C LYS A 241 7.02 -1.80 -12.17
N SER A 242 6.33 -2.64 -12.92
CA SER A 242 5.71 -3.89 -12.46
C SER A 242 6.76 -4.91 -12.00
N LYS A 243 7.85 -5.11 -12.76
CA LYS A 243 8.98 -5.98 -12.40
C LYS A 243 9.65 -5.54 -11.09
N TRP A 244 9.91 -4.24 -10.92
CA TRP A 244 10.50 -3.73 -9.69
C TRP A 244 9.55 -3.78 -8.49
N GLN A 245 8.26 -3.55 -8.70
CA GLN A 245 7.24 -3.70 -7.67
C GLN A 245 7.12 -5.17 -7.22
N PHE A 246 7.12 -6.11 -8.17
CA PHE A 246 7.14 -7.54 -7.88
C PHE A 246 8.42 -7.96 -7.13
N LEU A 247 9.59 -7.53 -7.61
CA LEU A 247 10.87 -7.87 -6.99
C LEU A 247 10.99 -7.29 -5.57
N SER A 248 10.62 -6.03 -5.36
CA SER A 248 10.61 -5.42 -4.02
C SER A 248 9.62 -6.12 -3.09
N THR A 249 8.47 -6.58 -3.60
CA THR A 249 7.51 -7.39 -2.83
C THR A 249 8.11 -8.72 -2.38
N ILE A 250 8.82 -9.42 -3.28
CA ILE A 250 9.50 -10.69 -2.94
C ILE A 250 10.59 -10.45 -1.88
N LEU A 251 11.43 -9.43 -2.08
CA LEU A 251 12.53 -9.14 -1.15
C LEU A 251 12.01 -8.78 0.24
N VAL A 252 10.94 -7.98 0.32
CA VAL A 252 10.30 -7.64 1.60
C VAL A 252 9.57 -8.83 2.19
N THR A 253 8.97 -9.70 1.38
CA THR A 253 8.36 -10.97 1.85
C THR A 253 9.39 -11.85 2.55
N PHE A 254 10.59 -11.96 2.00
CA PHE A 254 11.66 -12.74 2.63
C PHE A 254 12.17 -12.13 3.95
N LEU A 255 11.98 -10.82 4.18
CA LEU A 255 12.32 -10.23 5.47
C LEU A 255 11.53 -10.85 6.62
N PHE A 256 10.26 -11.21 6.38
CA PHE A 256 9.42 -11.87 7.38
C PHE A 256 10.02 -13.21 7.84
N PHE A 257 10.63 -13.96 6.93
CA PHE A 257 11.44 -15.14 7.26
C PHE A 257 12.68 -14.74 8.07
N LEU A 258 13.45 -13.77 7.58
CA LEU A 258 14.73 -13.39 8.17
C LEU A 258 14.60 -12.91 9.62
N TRP A 259 13.59 -12.10 9.95
CA TRP A 259 13.39 -11.67 11.34
C TRP A 259 12.57 -12.65 12.20
N GLY A 260 11.91 -13.65 11.61
CA GLY A 260 11.35 -14.76 12.39
C GLY A 260 12.42 -15.51 13.19
N ILE A 261 13.64 -15.58 12.65
CA ILE A 261 14.81 -16.22 13.29
C ILE A 261 15.19 -15.56 14.62
N PRO A 262 15.55 -14.26 14.71
CA PRO A 262 15.92 -13.62 15.96
C PRO A 262 14.77 -13.58 16.98
N ASN A 263 13.51 -13.47 16.55
CA ASN A 263 12.36 -13.56 17.46
C ASN A 263 12.39 -14.87 18.24
N GLN A 264 12.60 -16.00 17.54
CA GLN A 264 12.64 -17.31 18.19
C GLN A 264 13.96 -17.59 18.91
N LEU A 265 15.08 -17.06 18.41
CA LEU A 265 16.37 -17.15 19.10
C LEU A 265 16.37 -16.40 20.43
N ASN A 266 15.51 -15.39 20.61
CA ASN A 266 15.40 -14.70 21.89
C ASN A 266 15.04 -15.67 23.03
N ASP A 267 14.09 -16.58 22.80
CA ASP A 267 13.70 -17.60 23.79
C ASP A 267 14.84 -18.59 24.07
N VAL A 268 15.63 -18.91 23.03
CA VAL A 268 16.83 -19.77 23.16
C VAL A 268 17.90 -19.07 24.00
N LEU A 269 18.11 -17.77 23.78
CA LEU A 269 19.08 -16.97 24.52
C LEU A 269 18.72 -16.87 26.00
N ILE A 270 17.44 -16.73 26.36
CA ILE A 270 17.02 -16.71 27.76
C ILE A 270 17.51 -17.95 28.49
N ARG A 271 17.31 -19.14 27.92
CA ARG A 271 17.79 -20.40 28.50
C ARG A 271 19.32 -20.44 28.54
N GLN A 272 19.98 -20.09 27.43
CA GLN A 272 21.44 -20.15 27.35
C GLN A 272 22.13 -19.18 28.32
N PHE A 273 21.63 -17.96 28.46
CA PHE A 273 22.16 -16.96 29.38
C PHE A 273 21.84 -17.27 30.83
N SER A 274 20.65 -17.82 31.12
CA SER A 274 20.33 -18.30 32.48
C SER A 274 21.35 -19.33 32.95
N LYS A 275 21.83 -20.18 32.04
CA LYS A 275 22.88 -21.15 32.29
C LYS A 275 24.30 -20.54 32.34
N ALA A 276 24.65 -19.70 31.36
CA ALA A 276 26.00 -19.16 31.22
C ALA A 276 26.35 -18.07 32.24
N PHE A 277 25.36 -17.33 32.73
CA PHE A 277 25.52 -16.22 33.67
C PHE A 277 24.86 -16.46 35.03
N VAL A 278 24.20 -17.61 35.24
CA VAL A 278 23.47 -17.93 36.47
C VAL A 278 22.48 -16.81 36.82
N LEU A 279 21.63 -16.47 35.86
CA LEU A 279 20.72 -15.33 35.99
C LEU A 279 19.60 -15.59 37.00
N SER A 280 19.22 -14.55 37.72
CA SER A 280 17.97 -14.52 38.46
C SER A 280 16.76 -14.49 37.52
N ARG A 281 15.57 -14.86 38.03
CA ARG A 281 14.31 -14.79 37.26
C ARG A 281 14.03 -13.37 36.74
N PHE A 282 14.40 -12.34 37.50
CA PHE A 282 14.24 -10.95 37.10
C PHE A 282 15.13 -10.61 35.90
N GLU A 283 16.42 -10.98 35.96
CA GLU A 283 17.36 -10.75 34.86
C GLU A 283 16.98 -11.52 33.60
N ALA A 284 16.52 -12.77 33.73
CA ALA A 284 15.98 -13.52 32.58
C ALA A 284 14.80 -12.78 31.91
N GLY A 285 13.92 -12.16 32.71
CA GLY A 285 12.82 -11.33 32.21
C GLY A 285 13.24 -10.02 31.53
N LEU A 286 14.42 -9.46 31.88
CA LEU A 286 14.95 -8.27 31.21
C LEU A 286 15.27 -8.52 29.74
N VAL A 287 15.62 -9.75 29.37
CA VAL A 287 15.87 -10.15 27.97
C VAL A 287 14.61 -9.94 27.12
N GLN A 288 13.46 -10.48 27.56
CA GLN A 288 12.17 -10.25 26.91
C GLN A 288 11.75 -8.78 26.96
N SER A 289 11.94 -8.12 28.10
CA SER A 289 11.56 -6.71 28.29
C SER A 289 12.32 -5.78 27.33
N ALA A 290 13.64 -5.95 27.23
CA ALA A 290 14.48 -5.19 26.30
C ALA A 290 14.03 -5.37 24.84
N PHE A 291 13.62 -6.59 24.49
CA PHE A 291 13.08 -6.89 23.18
C PHE A 291 11.79 -6.10 22.89
N TYR A 292 10.77 -6.22 23.75
CA TYR A 292 9.49 -5.54 23.55
C TYR A 292 9.57 -4.01 23.67
N ILE A 293 10.43 -3.48 24.54
CA ILE A 293 10.67 -2.04 24.66
C ILE A 293 11.30 -1.50 23.37
N GLY A 294 12.21 -2.25 22.74
CA GLY A 294 12.77 -1.89 21.44
C GLY A 294 11.68 -1.69 20.37
N TYR A 295 10.74 -2.64 20.28
CA TYR A 295 9.58 -2.54 19.38
C TYR A 295 8.71 -1.32 19.67
N PHE A 296 8.38 -1.08 20.94
CA PHE A 296 7.48 0.01 21.33
C PHE A 296 8.10 1.39 21.12
N THR A 297 9.34 1.58 21.57
CA THR A 297 9.98 2.91 21.60
C THR A 297 10.47 3.36 20.22
N TRP A 298 10.94 2.44 19.39
CA TRP A 298 11.55 2.77 18.09
C TRP A 298 10.59 2.73 16.91
N ALA A 299 9.36 2.23 17.07
CA ALA A 299 8.34 2.31 16.03
C ALA A 299 8.03 3.76 15.61
N LEU A 300 7.92 4.70 16.56
CA LEU A 300 7.65 6.12 16.27
C LEU A 300 8.79 6.81 15.49
N PRO A 301 10.06 6.71 15.94
CA PRO A 301 11.22 7.13 15.14
C PRO A 301 11.26 6.48 13.75
N ALA A 302 10.95 5.19 13.65
CA ALA A 302 10.91 4.49 12.37
C ALA A 302 9.84 5.09 11.44
N ALA A 303 8.63 5.33 11.93
CA ALA A 303 7.59 5.99 11.14
C ALA A 303 8.01 7.38 10.66
N TYR A 304 8.69 8.17 11.50
CA TYR A 304 9.22 9.48 11.09
C TYR A 304 10.18 9.35 9.90
N VAL A 305 11.14 8.42 9.99
CA VAL A 305 12.10 8.10 8.92
C VAL A 305 11.38 7.67 7.65
N ILE A 306 10.42 6.74 7.75
CA ILE A 306 9.67 6.18 6.61
C ILE A 306 8.77 7.24 5.94
N ARG A 307 8.21 8.18 6.72
CA ARG A 307 7.43 9.30 6.19
C ARG A 307 8.30 10.28 5.42
N ARG A 308 9.49 10.58 5.95
CA ARG A 308 10.43 11.57 5.38
C ARG A 308 11.18 11.04 4.15
N TRP A 309 11.66 9.81 4.22
CA TRP A 309 12.59 9.23 3.22
C TRP A 309 12.05 8.00 2.49
N GLY A 310 10.92 7.43 2.94
CA GLY A 310 10.25 6.29 2.28
C GLY A 310 10.54 4.94 2.93
N TYR A 311 9.81 3.91 2.46
CA TYR A 311 9.90 2.55 3.01
C TYR A 311 11.30 1.94 2.88
N LYS A 312 11.95 2.12 1.72
CA LYS A 312 13.29 1.61 1.46
C LYS A 312 14.30 2.07 2.53
N THR A 313 14.30 3.36 2.87
CA THR A 313 15.20 3.90 3.89
C THR A 313 14.91 3.32 5.27
N GLY A 314 13.64 3.17 5.64
CA GLY A 314 13.26 2.52 6.90
C GLY A 314 13.73 1.06 6.98
N ILE A 315 13.57 0.30 5.89
CA ILE A 315 14.00 -1.10 5.82
C ILE A 315 15.52 -1.22 5.89
N LEU A 316 16.27 -0.38 5.15
CA LEU A 316 17.74 -0.41 5.16
C LEU A 316 18.31 -0.04 6.53
N LEU A 317 17.74 0.96 7.20
CA LEU A 317 18.14 1.30 8.57
C LEU A 317 17.81 0.18 9.55
N GLY A 318 16.64 -0.45 9.42
CA GLY A 318 16.26 -1.62 10.21
C GLY A 318 17.22 -2.80 10.04
N LEU A 319 17.57 -3.15 8.81
CA LEU A 319 18.56 -4.20 8.51
C LEU A 319 19.96 -3.83 9.00
N GLY A 320 20.36 -2.57 8.88
CA GLY A 320 21.63 -2.07 9.40
C GLY A 320 21.72 -2.25 10.91
N LEU A 321 20.72 -1.76 11.65
CA LEU A 321 20.64 -1.92 13.11
C LEU A 321 20.59 -3.40 13.51
N PHE A 322 19.79 -4.22 12.81
CA PHE A 322 19.69 -5.65 13.08
C PHE A 322 21.03 -6.37 12.88
N GLY A 323 21.70 -6.14 11.74
CA GLY A 323 23.00 -6.73 11.44
C GLY A 323 24.09 -6.27 12.41
N THR A 324 24.12 -4.98 12.76
CA THR A 324 25.05 -4.44 13.75
C THR A 324 24.80 -5.05 15.13
N GLY A 325 23.55 -5.13 15.57
CA GLY A 325 23.19 -5.77 16.84
C GLY A 325 23.63 -7.23 16.89
N ALA A 326 23.47 -7.98 15.80
CA ALA A 326 23.97 -9.35 15.70
C ALA A 326 25.51 -9.45 15.72
N CYS A 327 26.23 -8.52 15.08
CA CYS A 327 27.69 -8.44 15.19
C CYS A 327 28.17 -8.17 16.61
N LEU A 328 27.44 -7.35 17.39
CA LEU A 328 27.81 -6.99 18.76
C LEU A 328 27.80 -8.19 19.73
N PHE A 329 27.16 -9.31 19.38
CA PHE A 329 27.25 -10.55 20.15
C PHE A 329 28.68 -11.11 20.22
N TRP A 330 29.52 -10.86 19.20
CA TRP A 330 30.91 -11.31 19.22
C TRP A 330 31.72 -10.59 20.32
N PRO A 331 31.87 -9.25 20.32
CA PRO A 331 32.58 -8.58 21.41
C PRO A 331 31.91 -8.81 22.77
N ALA A 332 30.57 -8.89 22.85
CA ALA A 332 29.88 -9.23 24.09
C ALA A 332 30.30 -10.60 24.65
N ALA A 333 30.45 -11.61 23.79
CA ALA A 333 30.92 -12.94 24.18
C ALA A 333 32.38 -12.97 24.63
N LEU A 334 33.23 -12.12 24.05
CA LEU A 334 34.63 -11.98 24.48
C LEU A 334 34.74 -11.30 25.85
N ILE A 335 33.90 -10.29 26.11
CA ILE A 335 33.80 -9.62 27.40
C ILE A 335 33.25 -10.59 28.46
N GLY A 336 32.32 -11.47 28.08
CA GLY A 336 31.79 -12.50 28.98
C GLY A 336 30.93 -11.91 30.09
N GLN A 337 30.19 -10.83 29.81
CA GLN A 337 29.27 -10.19 30.74
C GLN A 337 27.87 -10.12 30.15
N TYR A 338 26.85 -10.17 31.01
CA TYR A 338 25.44 -10.17 30.61
C TYR A 338 24.98 -8.84 29.97
N THR A 339 25.40 -7.68 30.51
CA THR A 339 24.92 -6.36 30.05
C THR A 339 25.26 -6.05 28.59
N PRO A 340 26.48 -6.29 28.06
CA PRO A 340 26.77 -6.14 26.63
C PRO A 340 25.86 -6.98 25.71
N PHE A 341 25.46 -8.19 26.14
CA PHE A 341 24.50 -8.99 25.39
C PHE A 341 23.11 -8.37 25.38
N LEU A 342 22.68 -7.82 26.52
CA LEU A 342 21.39 -7.13 26.63
C LEU A 342 21.34 -5.89 25.72
N ILE A 343 22.43 -5.12 25.67
CA ILE A 343 22.56 -3.97 24.75
C ILE A 343 22.50 -4.45 23.29
N SER A 344 23.23 -5.53 22.95
CA SER A 344 23.23 -6.10 21.60
C SER A 344 21.82 -6.55 21.18
N LEU A 345 21.09 -7.20 22.08
CA LEU A 345 19.70 -7.61 21.87
C LEU A 345 18.76 -6.42 21.72
N PHE A 346 18.94 -5.36 22.52
CA PHE A 346 18.17 -4.14 22.38
C PHE A 346 18.38 -3.52 20.99
N VAL A 347 19.62 -3.44 20.51
CA VAL A 347 19.94 -2.95 19.15
C VAL A 347 19.26 -3.80 18.07
N ILE A 348 19.28 -5.14 18.20
CA ILE A 348 18.51 -6.03 17.32
C ILE A 348 17.03 -5.66 17.34
N ALA A 349 16.43 -5.56 18.53
CA ALA A 349 15.01 -5.24 18.69
C ALA A 349 14.63 -3.88 18.09
N THR A 350 15.51 -2.87 18.18
CA THR A 350 15.29 -1.59 17.49
C THR A 350 15.26 -1.76 15.97
N GLY A 351 16.19 -2.54 15.41
CA GLY A 351 16.21 -2.86 13.97
C GLY A 351 14.94 -3.57 13.53
N LEU A 352 14.46 -4.54 14.32
CA LEU A 352 13.21 -5.23 14.06
C LEU A 352 11.99 -4.30 14.14
N GLY A 353 11.96 -3.37 15.09
CA GLY A 353 10.93 -2.33 15.17
C GLY A 353 10.85 -1.47 13.90
N PHE A 354 12.00 -1.12 13.31
CA PHE A 354 12.05 -0.44 12.00
C PHE A 354 11.51 -1.32 10.87
N LEU A 355 11.93 -2.58 10.82
CA LEU A 355 11.50 -3.52 9.78
C LEU A 355 9.99 -3.74 9.81
N GLU A 356 9.42 -3.96 10.99
CA GLU A 356 7.99 -4.22 11.16
C GLU A 356 7.15 -2.98 10.86
N THR A 357 7.64 -1.79 11.24
CA THR A 357 6.99 -0.51 10.93
C THR A 357 7.02 -0.19 9.44
N ALA A 358 8.02 -0.70 8.70
CA ALA A 358 8.15 -0.45 7.26
C ALA A 358 7.51 -1.53 6.39
N ALA A 359 7.76 -2.80 6.68
CA ALA A 359 7.44 -3.94 5.83
C ALA A 359 5.94 -4.23 5.79
N ASN A 360 5.24 -4.23 6.93
CA ASN A 360 3.80 -4.52 6.94
C ASN A 360 3.00 -3.48 6.12
N PRO A 361 3.16 -2.15 6.34
CA PRO A 361 2.44 -1.17 5.53
C PRO A 361 2.92 -1.13 4.08
N PHE A 362 4.18 -1.47 3.80
CA PHE A 362 4.67 -1.59 2.43
C PHE A 362 3.92 -2.70 1.67
N ILE A 363 3.85 -3.92 2.22
CA ILE A 363 3.14 -5.03 1.57
C ILE A 363 1.62 -4.76 1.48
N ALA A 364 1.04 -4.21 2.54
CA ALA A 364 -0.38 -3.93 2.61
C ALA A 364 -0.80 -2.83 1.61
N ASN A 365 -0.08 -1.71 1.52
CA ASN A 365 -0.56 -0.53 0.79
C ASN A 365 0.30 -0.10 -0.41
N ALA A 366 1.60 -0.41 -0.45
CA ALA A 366 2.49 0.06 -1.52
C ALA A 366 2.86 -1.02 -2.55
N ALA A 367 2.75 -2.30 -2.17
CA ALA A 367 3.13 -3.44 -3.00
C ALA A 367 2.06 -3.83 -4.04
N GLY A 368 0.82 -3.34 -3.94
CA GLY A 368 -0.24 -3.68 -4.90
C GLY A 368 -1.58 -3.00 -4.61
N PRO A 369 -2.66 -3.40 -5.31
CA PRO A 369 -3.99 -2.80 -5.18
C PRO A 369 -4.58 -2.88 -3.76
N ALA A 370 -5.43 -1.93 -3.37
CA ALA A 370 -6.00 -1.88 -2.02
C ALA A 370 -6.86 -3.09 -1.65
N HIS A 371 -7.64 -3.64 -2.59
CA HIS A 371 -8.56 -4.78 -2.35
C HIS A 371 -7.85 -6.10 -1.99
N SER A 372 -6.55 -6.23 -2.31
CA SER A 372 -5.77 -7.44 -2.04
C SER A 372 -4.73 -7.24 -0.92
N SER A 373 -4.89 -6.17 -0.13
CA SER A 373 -3.98 -5.81 0.97
C SER A 373 -3.82 -6.93 2.00
N GLU A 374 -4.95 -7.45 2.48
CA GLU A 374 -5.03 -8.49 3.50
C GLU A 374 -4.42 -9.80 2.99
N LYS A 375 -4.75 -10.17 1.75
CA LYS A 375 -4.22 -11.38 1.09
C LYS A 375 -2.71 -11.31 0.92
N ARG A 376 -2.19 -10.20 0.38
CA ARG A 376 -0.73 -10.01 0.19
C ARG A 376 0.01 -10.07 1.52
N LEU A 377 -0.50 -9.40 2.55
CA LEU A 377 0.15 -9.38 3.85
C LEU A 377 0.14 -10.77 4.50
N ASN A 378 -0.96 -11.52 4.42
CA ASN A 378 -1.03 -12.89 4.91
C ASN A 378 -0.06 -13.83 4.17
N ILE A 379 0.02 -13.75 2.84
CA ILE A 379 0.99 -14.53 2.05
C ILE A 379 2.42 -14.18 2.44
N ALA A 380 2.75 -12.90 2.58
CA ALA A 380 4.09 -12.49 2.97
C ALA A 380 4.46 -12.98 4.38
N GLN A 381 3.53 -12.86 5.33
CA GLN A 381 3.69 -13.32 6.70
C GLN A 381 3.70 -14.85 6.84
N ALA A 382 3.29 -15.62 5.81
CA ALA A 382 3.42 -17.09 5.82
C ALA A 382 4.88 -17.57 5.86
N PHE A 383 5.82 -16.71 5.49
CA PHE A 383 7.25 -16.96 5.59
C PHE A 383 7.80 -16.79 7.02
N ASN A 384 7.12 -16.03 7.88
CA ASN A 384 7.60 -15.77 9.24
C ASN A 384 7.68 -17.03 10.13
N PRO A 385 6.68 -17.92 10.17
CA PRO A 385 6.77 -19.17 10.94
C PRO A 385 7.92 -20.07 10.47
N LEU A 386 8.23 -20.08 9.17
CA LEU A 386 9.38 -20.82 8.64
C LEU A 386 10.70 -20.28 9.21
N GLY A 387 10.80 -18.95 9.35
CA GLY A 387 11.91 -18.29 10.03
C GLY A 387 12.02 -18.66 11.50
N ALA A 388 10.88 -18.65 12.22
CA ALA A 388 10.84 -19.05 13.63
C ALA A 388 11.28 -20.50 13.84
N ILE A 389 10.76 -21.45 13.05
CA ILE A 389 11.20 -22.85 13.07
C ILE A 389 12.70 -22.96 12.81
N THR A 390 13.22 -22.23 11.82
CA THR A 390 14.65 -22.17 11.53
C THR A 390 15.44 -21.64 12.74
N GLY A 391 14.97 -20.58 13.41
CA GLY A 391 15.59 -20.05 14.62
C GLY A 391 15.60 -21.05 15.78
N ALA A 392 14.50 -21.77 16.02
CA ALA A 392 14.44 -22.82 17.03
C ALA A 392 15.45 -23.95 16.74
N LEU A 393 15.55 -24.39 15.48
CA LEU A 393 16.50 -25.41 15.05
C LEU A 393 17.95 -24.92 15.21
N ILE A 394 18.25 -23.69 14.81
CA ILE A 394 19.58 -23.09 15.00
C ILE A 394 19.96 -23.08 16.48
N GLY A 395 19.02 -22.65 17.34
CA GLY A 395 19.24 -22.66 18.78
C GLY A 395 19.53 -24.04 19.34
N THR A 396 18.74 -25.02 18.93
CA THR A 396 18.87 -26.41 19.36
C THR A 396 20.17 -27.06 18.90
N LEU A 397 20.56 -26.85 17.65
CA LEU A 397 21.71 -27.53 17.04
C LEU A 397 23.05 -26.87 17.34
N PHE A 398 23.08 -25.52 17.43
CA PHE A 398 24.34 -24.78 17.50
C PHE A 398 24.54 -24.01 18.82
N ILE A 399 23.47 -23.56 19.47
CA ILE A 399 23.58 -22.77 20.71
C ILE A 399 23.58 -23.66 21.94
N PHE A 400 22.64 -24.60 22.04
CA PHE A 400 22.58 -25.50 23.17
C PHE A 400 23.70 -26.55 23.12
N SER A 401 24.33 -26.77 24.28
CA SER A 401 25.35 -27.82 24.43
C SER A 401 24.79 -29.20 24.72
N GLY A 402 23.54 -29.28 25.18
CA GLY A 402 22.95 -30.51 25.69
C GLY A 402 23.57 -30.99 27.01
N ILE A 403 24.51 -30.24 27.59
CA ILE A 403 25.19 -30.60 28.85
C ILE A 403 24.57 -29.78 29.98
N GLU A 404 23.76 -30.41 30.82
CA GLU A 404 23.23 -29.81 32.04
C GLU A 404 24.00 -30.35 33.24
N LEU A 405 24.81 -29.48 33.85
CA LEU A 405 25.64 -29.86 35.00
C LEU A 405 24.78 -29.95 36.25
N THR A 406 24.88 -31.06 36.98
CA THR A 406 24.29 -31.16 38.33
C THR A 406 25.08 -30.33 39.34
N ASP A 407 24.47 -29.97 40.47
CA ASP A 407 25.14 -29.21 41.54
C ASP A 407 26.45 -29.87 42.01
N GLN A 408 26.50 -31.21 42.00
CA GLN A 408 27.70 -31.97 42.33
C GLN A 408 28.81 -31.79 41.28
N GLN A 409 28.45 -31.84 39.99
CA GLN A 409 29.39 -31.62 38.89
C GLN A 409 29.90 -30.17 38.85
N VAL A 410 29.03 -29.19 39.14
CA VAL A 410 29.41 -27.78 39.26
C VAL A 410 30.45 -27.61 40.37
N LYS A 411 30.20 -28.15 41.57
CA LYS A 411 31.16 -28.11 42.68
C LYS A 411 32.49 -28.77 42.31
N GLN A 412 32.45 -29.88 41.57
CA GLN A 412 33.67 -30.56 41.12
C GLN A 412 34.48 -29.71 40.12
N LEU A 413 33.84 -29.07 39.14
CA LEU A 413 34.51 -28.18 38.20
C LEU A 413 35.03 -26.90 38.87
N GLN A 414 34.35 -26.40 39.89
CA GLN A 414 34.81 -25.28 40.72
C GLN A 414 36.05 -25.65 41.52
N MET A 415 36.08 -26.83 42.15
CA MET A 415 37.27 -27.34 42.85
C MET A 415 38.46 -27.50 41.90
N ASN A 416 38.21 -27.92 40.65
CA ASN A 416 39.23 -28.09 39.62
C ASN A 416 39.62 -26.79 38.90
N LYS A 417 39.03 -25.63 39.25
CA LYS A 417 39.24 -24.33 38.59
C LYS A 417 38.95 -24.33 37.08
N THR A 418 38.08 -25.21 36.60
CA THR A 418 37.69 -25.31 35.17
C THR A 418 36.30 -24.78 34.88
N TYR A 419 35.54 -24.38 35.90
CA TYR A 419 34.16 -23.89 35.75
C TYR A 419 34.06 -22.62 34.91
N ASP A 420 34.97 -21.65 35.09
CA ASP A 420 34.96 -20.40 34.31
C ASP A 420 35.24 -20.64 32.82
N ALA A 421 36.10 -21.61 32.50
CA ALA A 421 36.37 -22.01 31.13
C ALA A 421 35.14 -22.64 30.47
N TYR A 422 34.37 -23.44 31.22
CA TYR A 422 33.09 -23.99 30.78
C TYR A 422 32.07 -22.88 30.51
N LEU A 423 31.87 -21.93 31.43
CA LEU A 423 30.94 -20.80 31.22
C LEU A 423 31.34 -19.94 30.01
N LYS A 424 32.64 -19.71 29.81
CA LYS A 424 33.16 -19.00 28.64
C LYS A 424 32.87 -19.77 27.34
N GLN A 425 33.03 -21.09 27.34
CA GLN A 425 32.69 -21.92 26.18
C GLN A 425 31.19 -21.86 25.87
N GLU A 426 30.33 -21.95 26.89
CA GLU A 426 28.87 -21.83 26.72
C GLU A 426 28.47 -20.45 26.19
N THR A 427 29.16 -19.40 26.62
CA THR A 427 28.94 -18.03 26.10
C THR A 427 29.40 -17.91 24.64
N LEU A 428 30.52 -18.52 24.24
CA LEU A 428 31.03 -18.41 22.86
C LEU A 428 30.16 -19.14 21.82
N ARG A 429 29.30 -20.07 22.23
CA ARG A 429 28.40 -20.81 21.32
C ARG A 429 27.45 -19.89 20.54
N VAL A 430 27.02 -18.76 21.12
CA VAL A 430 26.12 -17.82 20.43
C VAL A 430 26.81 -17.05 19.29
N VAL A 431 28.15 -16.96 19.30
CA VAL A 431 28.89 -16.10 18.35
C VAL A 431 28.70 -16.56 16.91
N LYS A 432 28.93 -17.85 16.61
CA LYS A 432 28.87 -18.34 15.22
C LYS A 432 27.49 -18.14 14.59
N PRO A 433 26.36 -18.56 15.23
CA PRO A 433 25.03 -18.31 14.67
C PRO A 433 24.74 -16.83 14.44
N TYR A 434 25.09 -15.95 15.38
CA TYR A 434 24.81 -14.52 15.27
C TYR A 434 25.70 -13.80 14.24
N VAL A 435 26.96 -14.20 14.09
CA VAL A 435 27.82 -13.67 13.02
C VAL A 435 27.31 -14.08 11.64
N ILE A 436 26.88 -15.34 11.46
CA ILE A 436 26.25 -15.78 10.21
C ILE A 436 24.96 -15.00 9.94
N LEU A 437 24.13 -14.82 10.97
CA LEU A 437 22.90 -14.03 10.87
C LEU A 437 23.19 -12.58 10.46
N ALA A 438 24.24 -11.96 11.02
CA ALA A 438 24.68 -10.63 10.64
C ALA A 438 25.10 -10.56 9.17
N CYS A 439 25.92 -11.51 8.70
CA CYS A 439 26.34 -11.60 7.30
C CYS A 439 25.15 -11.74 6.35
N VAL A 440 24.20 -12.64 6.65
CA VAL A 440 22.97 -12.81 5.85
C VAL A 440 22.15 -11.51 5.85
N THR A 441 22.05 -10.84 6.99
CA THR A 441 21.31 -9.58 7.12
C THR A 441 21.92 -8.46 6.29
N PHE A 442 23.25 -8.27 6.34
CA PHE A 442 23.93 -7.26 5.53
C PHE A 442 23.88 -7.59 4.04
N PHE A 443 24.02 -8.87 3.68
CA PHE A 443 23.82 -9.31 2.30
C PHE A 443 22.41 -8.93 1.80
N TRP A 444 21.38 -9.18 2.62
CA TRP A 444 20.01 -8.80 2.28
C TRP A 444 19.81 -7.29 2.20
N ALA A 445 20.49 -6.53 3.06
CA ALA A 445 20.48 -5.07 3.01
C ALA A 445 21.07 -4.55 1.69
N ILE A 446 22.15 -5.17 1.20
CA ILE A 446 22.73 -4.86 -0.11
C ILE A 446 21.72 -5.16 -1.22
N LEU A 447 21.07 -6.33 -1.22
CA LEU A 447 20.05 -6.65 -2.23
C LEU A 447 18.91 -5.62 -2.27
N ILE A 448 18.39 -5.23 -1.11
CA ILE A 448 17.34 -4.20 -1.02
C ILE A 448 17.87 -2.82 -1.45
N ALA A 449 19.13 -2.51 -1.17
CA ALA A 449 19.75 -1.26 -1.60
C ALA A 449 19.85 -1.16 -3.12
N LEU A 450 20.08 -2.29 -3.81
CA LEU A 450 20.16 -2.37 -5.26
C LEU A 450 18.78 -2.29 -5.96
N VAL A 451 17.71 -2.70 -5.30
CA VAL A 451 16.36 -2.71 -5.89
C VAL A 451 15.65 -1.35 -5.71
N PRO A 452 15.15 -0.71 -6.78
CA PRO A 452 14.31 0.46 -6.68
C PRO A 452 12.95 0.11 -6.07
N PHE A 453 12.49 0.95 -5.14
CA PHE A 453 11.16 0.81 -4.54
C PHE A 453 10.18 1.73 -5.26
N PRO A 454 8.90 1.34 -5.37
CA PRO A 454 7.88 2.22 -5.92
C PRO A 454 7.82 3.51 -5.10
N SER A 455 8.15 4.63 -5.73
CA SER A 455 8.07 5.95 -5.11
C SER A 455 6.61 6.37 -5.04
N ASN A 456 6.07 6.54 -3.84
CA ASN A 456 4.81 7.27 -3.67
C ASN A 456 5.03 8.66 -4.26
N THR A 457 4.26 9.02 -5.28
CA THR A 457 4.18 10.38 -5.79
C THR A 457 4.00 11.32 -4.61
N LYS A 458 4.92 12.28 -4.45
CA LYS A 458 4.74 13.38 -3.51
C LYS A 458 3.58 14.21 -4.05
N THR A 459 2.35 13.86 -3.72
CA THR A 459 1.21 14.76 -3.88
C THR A 459 1.43 15.91 -2.89
N THR A 460 1.90 17.02 -3.43
CA THR A 460 2.09 18.27 -2.71
C THR A 460 0.73 18.74 -2.19
N LYS A 461 0.59 18.85 -0.87
CA LYS A 461 -0.58 19.38 -0.11
C LYS A 461 -1.77 18.43 0.17
N GLU A 462 -1.56 17.39 0.98
CA GLU A 462 -2.65 16.81 1.78
C GLU A 462 -2.24 16.65 3.25
N ARG A 463 -2.22 17.76 4.01
CA ARG A 463 -2.00 17.75 5.47
C ARG A 463 -3.28 17.95 6.29
N LYS A 464 -4.43 18.23 5.66
CA LYS A 464 -5.62 18.72 6.36
C LYS A 464 -6.51 17.64 7.01
N ASN A 465 -6.26 16.33 6.84
CA ASN A 465 -7.14 15.28 7.38
C ASN A 465 -6.41 14.04 7.95
N GLU A 466 -5.14 14.17 8.37
CA GLU A 466 -4.39 13.04 8.96
C GLU A 466 -4.95 12.62 10.34
N SER A 467 -5.35 13.57 11.19
CA SER A 467 -5.88 13.28 12.54
C SER A 467 -7.25 12.62 12.50
N SER A 468 -8.15 13.05 11.62
CA SER A 468 -9.51 12.50 11.50
C SER A 468 -9.53 11.03 11.06
N THR A 469 -8.54 10.61 10.26
CA THR A 469 -8.42 9.22 9.80
C THR A 469 -7.87 8.28 10.88
N LEU A 470 -6.94 8.77 11.73
CA LEU A 470 -6.39 8.01 12.86
C LEU A 470 -7.32 7.97 14.08
N CYS A 471 -8.30 8.86 14.13
CA CYS A 471 -9.37 8.82 15.13
C CYS A 471 -10.56 7.95 14.70
N ARG A 472 -10.49 7.26 13.54
CA ARG A 472 -11.55 6.35 13.11
C ARG A 472 -11.74 5.24 14.16
N PRO A 473 -12.97 4.99 14.64
CA PRO A 473 -13.24 3.97 15.65
C PRO A 473 -12.67 2.59 15.28
N LEU A 474 -12.85 2.18 14.02
CA LEU A 474 -12.36 0.88 13.54
C LEU A 474 -10.83 0.73 13.70
N PHE A 475 -10.07 1.79 13.41
CA PHE A 475 -8.61 1.77 13.55
C PHE A 475 -8.18 1.75 15.02
N LEU A 476 -8.82 2.56 15.88
CA LEU A 476 -8.54 2.55 17.32
C LEU A 476 -8.83 1.17 17.93
N VAL A 477 -9.94 0.53 17.53
CA VAL A 477 -10.27 -0.84 17.94
C VAL A 477 -9.24 -1.84 17.39
N SER A 478 -8.69 -1.65 16.18
CA SER A 478 -7.63 -2.52 15.66
C SER A 478 -6.33 -2.45 16.47
N ILE A 479 -5.97 -1.28 17.03
CA ILE A 479 -4.81 -1.14 17.92
C ILE A 479 -4.99 -2.02 19.17
N VAL A 480 -6.19 -1.98 19.76
CA VAL A 480 -6.54 -2.79 20.93
C VAL A 480 -6.61 -4.28 20.56
N ALA A 481 -7.15 -4.62 19.39
CA ALA A 481 -7.24 -5.99 18.91
C ALA A 481 -5.85 -6.59 18.69
N GLN A 482 -4.93 -5.80 18.12
CA GLN A 482 -3.54 -6.19 17.93
C GLN A 482 -2.83 -6.39 19.27
N PHE A 483 -3.06 -5.48 20.23
CA PHE A 483 -2.50 -5.59 21.58
C PHE A 483 -2.99 -6.85 22.30
N ALA A 484 -4.30 -7.09 22.26
CA ALA A 484 -4.93 -8.27 22.84
C ALA A 484 -4.42 -9.56 22.17
N TYR A 485 -4.29 -9.57 20.84
CA TYR A 485 -3.76 -10.70 20.09
C TYR A 485 -2.33 -11.06 20.51
N VAL A 486 -1.42 -10.10 20.50
CA VAL A 486 -0.01 -10.39 20.81
C VAL A 486 0.13 -10.88 22.25
N GLY A 487 -0.61 -10.27 23.18
CA GLY A 487 -0.63 -10.75 24.56
C GLY A 487 -1.22 -12.16 24.72
N ALA A 488 -2.30 -12.48 24.00
CA ALA A 488 -2.89 -13.81 24.00
C ALA A 488 -1.94 -14.87 23.43
N GLN A 489 -1.26 -14.55 22.32
CA GLN A 489 -0.30 -15.44 21.66
C GLN A 489 0.89 -15.74 22.57
N VAL A 490 1.57 -14.69 23.03
CA VAL A 490 2.78 -14.82 23.84
C VAL A 490 2.45 -15.49 25.18
N GLY A 491 1.33 -15.09 25.80
CA GLY A 491 0.86 -15.70 27.04
C GLY A 491 0.54 -17.19 26.88
N THR A 492 -0.12 -17.57 25.77
CA THR A 492 -0.45 -18.97 25.48
C THR A 492 0.80 -19.83 25.36
N TRP A 493 1.81 -19.38 24.61
CA TRP A 493 3.05 -20.14 24.44
C TRP A 493 3.92 -20.16 25.69
N SER A 494 3.97 -19.05 26.44
CA SER A 494 4.79 -18.92 27.64
C SER A 494 4.39 -19.91 28.74
N TYR A 495 3.08 -20.16 28.89
CA TYR A 495 2.54 -21.05 29.91
C TYR A 495 2.21 -22.46 29.40
N PHE A 496 2.53 -22.77 28.14
CA PHE A 496 2.20 -24.05 27.50
C PHE A 496 2.88 -25.24 28.19
N ILE A 497 4.19 -25.15 28.43
CA ILE A 497 4.98 -26.22 29.07
C ILE A 497 4.49 -26.45 30.51
N GLN A 498 4.30 -25.37 31.27
CA GLN A 498 3.81 -25.46 32.65
C GLN A 498 2.43 -26.12 32.70
N TYR A 499 1.52 -25.78 31.80
CA TYR A 499 0.21 -26.43 31.72
C TYR A 499 0.33 -27.93 31.45
N ALA A 500 1.23 -28.35 30.53
CA ALA A 500 1.48 -29.76 30.25
C ALA A 500 2.00 -30.52 31.47
N GLN A 501 2.89 -29.90 32.24
CA GLN A 501 3.49 -30.48 33.45
C GLN A 501 2.47 -30.56 34.59
N ASP A 502 1.67 -29.50 34.80
CA ASP A 502 0.74 -29.42 35.92
C ASP A 502 -0.46 -30.36 35.75
N TYR A 503 -1.01 -30.45 34.54
CA TYR A 503 -2.31 -31.10 34.30
C TYR A 503 -2.23 -32.42 33.51
N VAL A 504 -1.20 -32.60 32.68
CA VAL A 504 -1.02 -33.84 31.88
C VAL A 504 0.12 -34.70 32.42
N LYS A 505 0.97 -34.14 33.29
CA LYS A 505 2.17 -34.80 33.86
C LYS A 505 3.16 -35.25 32.78
N VAL A 506 3.25 -34.48 31.70
CA VAL A 506 4.19 -34.72 30.61
C VAL A 506 5.58 -34.25 31.01
N GLU A 507 6.61 -35.04 30.68
CA GLU A 507 8.01 -34.65 30.87
C GLU A 507 8.34 -33.35 30.13
N GLU A 508 9.17 -32.49 30.73
CA GLU A 508 9.54 -31.18 30.18
C GLU A 508 10.04 -31.27 28.73
N LYS A 509 10.87 -32.28 28.43
CA LYS A 509 11.43 -32.46 27.09
C LYS A 509 10.36 -32.74 26.05
N LEU A 510 9.40 -33.62 26.36
CA LEU A 510 8.28 -33.92 25.47
C LEU A 510 7.35 -32.70 25.32
N ALA A 511 7.09 -31.97 26.41
CA ALA A 511 6.33 -30.73 26.36
C ALA A 511 7.00 -29.66 25.48
N GLY A 512 8.34 -29.59 25.48
CA GLY A 512 9.12 -28.74 24.58
C GLY A 512 8.99 -29.13 23.10
N TYR A 513 9.00 -30.42 22.77
CA TYR A 513 8.73 -30.87 21.40
C TYR A 513 7.31 -30.55 20.96
N LEU A 514 6.32 -30.70 21.85
CA LEU A 514 4.94 -30.32 21.56
C LEU A 514 4.78 -28.81 21.39
N LEU A 515 5.50 -27.99 22.16
CA LEU A 515 5.56 -26.55 21.94
C LEU A 515 6.10 -26.22 20.54
N THR A 516 7.14 -26.92 20.08
CA THR A 516 7.63 -26.78 18.69
C THR A 516 6.56 -27.22 17.68
N GLY A 517 5.80 -28.27 17.98
CA GLY A 517 4.63 -28.68 17.21
C GLY A 517 3.56 -27.60 17.08
N THR A 518 3.37 -26.75 18.11
CA THR A 518 2.44 -25.62 18.01
C THR A 518 2.90 -24.59 16.97
N LEU A 519 4.21 -24.38 16.79
CA LEU A 519 4.75 -23.51 15.74
C LEU A 519 4.53 -24.11 14.35
N VAL A 520 4.57 -25.44 14.22
CA VAL A 520 4.21 -26.13 12.98
C VAL A 520 2.72 -25.95 12.69
N MET A 521 1.84 -26.12 13.69
CA MET A 521 0.42 -25.83 13.54
C MET A 521 0.15 -24.37 13.15
N PHE A 522 0.89 -23.43 13.74
CA PHE A 522 0.84 -22.02 13.40
C PHE A 522 1.24 -21.77 11.93
N ALA A 523 2.31 -22.42 11.45
CA ALA A 523 2.73 -22.34 10.05
C ALA A 523 1.66 -22.92 9.10
N LEU A 524 1.11 -24.11 9.41
CA LEU A 524 0.06 -24.75 8.63
C LEU A 524 -1.21 -23.91 8.57
N GLY A 525 -1.65 -23.37 9.72
CA GLY A 525 -2.80 -22.48 9.79
C GLY A 525 -2.61 -21.23 8.93
N ARG A 526 -1.40 -20.68 8.89
CA ARG A 526 -1.10 -19.49 8.08
C ARG A 526 -1.14 -19.78 6.58
N LEU A 527 -0.61 -20.94 6.17
CA LEU A 527 -0.67 -21.37 4.77
C LEU A 527 -2.11 -21.64 4.31
N ILE A 528 -2.89 -22.34 5.14
CA ILE A 528 -4.29 -22.66 4.82
C ILE A 528 -5.15 -21.40 4.79
N SER A 529 -4.99 -20.48 5.76
CA SER A 529 -5.75 -19.23 5.75
C SER A 529 -5.42 -18.34 4.54
N ALA A 530 -4.14 -18.24 4.15
CA ALA A 530 -3.75 -17.54 2.93
C ALA A 530 -4.37 -18.18 1.67
N LEU A 531 -4.47 -19.52 1.62
CA LEU A 531 -5.12 -20.25 0.55
C LEU A 531 -6.65 -20.03 0.53
N LEU A 532 -7.31 -20.02 1.69
CA LEU A 532 -8.74 -19.70 1.79
C LEU A 532 -9.03 -18.28 1.30
N MET A 533 -8.20 -17.29 1.67
CA MET A 533 -8.30 -15.94 1.11
C MET A 533 -8.05 -15.90 -0.40
N HIS A 534 -7.25 -16.83 -0.94
CA HIS A 534 -7.07 -16.97 -2.38
C HIS A 534 -8.35 -17.43 -3.08
N PHE A 535 -9.11 -18.34 -2.47
CA PHE A 535 -10.39 -18.84 -2.98
C PHE A 535 -11.59 -17.90 -2.75
N GLY A 536 -11.35 -16.65 -2.34
CA GLY A 536 -12.40 -15.61 -2.27
C GLY A 536 -13.09 -15.49 -0.90
N PHE A 537 -12.62 -16.17 0.14
CA PHE A 537 -13.15 -15.98 1.50
C PHE A 537 -12.75 -14.61 2.06
N SER A 538 -13.72 -13.90 2.65
CA SER A 538 -13.48 -12.59 3.28
C SER A 538 -12.50 -12.72 4.46
N PRO A 539 -11.40 -11.92 4.49
CA PRO A 539 -10.43 -11.93 5.60
C PRO A 539 -11.07 -11.64 6.95
N ALA A 540 -12.05 -10.72 7.00
CA ALA A 540 -12.73 -10.35 8.24
C ALA A 540 -13.60 -11.50 8.77
N ILE A 541 -14.32 -12.20 7.90
CA ILE A 541 -15.11 -13.38 8.30
C ILE A 541 -14.18 -14.51 8.78
N LEU A 542 -13.08 -14.75 8.06
CA LEU A 542 -12.13 -15.78 8.44
C LEU A 542 -11.48 -15.48 9.81
N LEU A 543 -11.16 -14.20 10.07
CA LEU A 543 -10.71 -13.73 11.38
C LEU A 543 -11.74 -13.96 12.47
N ALA A 544 -13.01 -13.63 12.23
CA ALA A 544 -14.08 -13.87 13.19
C ALA A 544 -14.23 -15.37 13.51
N LEU A 545 -14.25 -16.22 12.49
CA LEU A 545 -14.36 -17.66 12.63
C LEU A 545 -13.19 -18.25 13.43
N PHE A 546 -11.96 -17.92 13.05
CA PHE A 546 -10.76 -18.42 13.73
C PHE A 546 -10.70 -17.94 15.19
N SER A 547 -11.14 -16.71 15.46
CA SER A 547 -11.23 -16.19 16.81
C SER A 547 -12.25 -16.93 17.66
N MET A 548 -13.45 -17.20 17.12
CA MET A 548 -14.48 -17.95 17.84
C MET A 548 -14.07 -19.40 18.10
N ILE A 549 -13.38 -20.05 17.15
CA ILE A 549 -12.80 -21.38 17.38
C ILE A 549 -11.78 -21.32 18.50
N ASN A 550 -10.91 -20.31 18.55
CA ASN A 550 -9.96 -20.14 19.64
C ASN A 550 -10.62 -19.88 20.99
N VAL A 551 -11.71 -19.12 21.04
CA VAL A 551 -12.52 -18.97 22.28
C VAL A 551 -13.01 -20.33 22.76
N LEU A 552 -13.55 -21.16 21.86
CA LEU A 552 -14.02 -22.51 22.19
C LEU A 552 -12.87 -23.41 22.68
N LEU A 553 -11.74 -23.41 21.98
CA LEU A 553 -10.57 -24.21 22.37
C LEU A 553 -10.04 -23.81 23.75
N ILE A 554 -9.94 -22.50 24.02
CA ILE A 554 -9.54 -22.00 25.34
C ILE A 554 -10.58 -22.35 26.40
N ALA A 555 -11.88 -22.29 26.10
CA ALA A 555 -12.91 -22.74 27.02
C ALA A 555 -12.74 -24.23 27.37
N ILE A 556 -12.41 -25.09 26.40
CA ILE A 556 -12.10 -26.51 26.63
C ILE A 556 -10.84 -26.65 27.51
N THR A 557 -9.78 -25.88 27.25
CA THR A 557 -8.58 -25.84 28.09
C THR A 557 -8.90 -25.48 29.55
N ILE A 558 -9.80 -24.52 29.77
CA ILE A 558 -10.18 -24.08 31.12
C ILE A 558 -11.07 -25.12 31.83
N LEU A 559 -12.07 -25.65 31.12
CA LEU A 559 -13.10 -26.52 31.70
C LEU A 559 -12.61 -27.96 31.89
N VAL A 560 -11.65 -28.41 31.09
CA VAL A 560 -11.16 -29.78 31.08
C VAL A 560 -9.62 -29.80 31.21
N PRO A 561 -9.07 -29.52 32.41
CA PRO A 561 -7.63 -29.44 32.63
C PRO A 561 -6.96 -30.81 32.67
N ASN A 562 -6.90 -31.47 31.52
CA ASN A 562 -6.23 -32.75 31.28
C ASN A 562 -5.67 -32.79 29.84
N ILE A 563 -5.38 -33.99 29.32
CA ILE A 563 -4.85 -34.17 27.96
C ILE A 563 -5.76 -33.59 26.86
N ILE A 564 -7.09 -33.57 27.06
CA ILE A 564 -8.05 -32.99 26.12
C ILE A 564 -7.91 -31.47 26.10
N GLY A 565 -7.90 -30.82 27.27
CA GLY A 565 -7.67 -29.38 27.37
C GLY A 565 -6.30 -28.94 26.86
N PHE A 566 -5.29 -29.79 27.05
CA PHE A 566 -3.95 -29.58 26.49
C PHE A 566 -3.92 -29.74 24.97
N GLY A 567 -4.64 -30.73 24.43
CA GLY A 567 -4.83 -30.89 22.98
C GLY A 567 -5.53 -29.67 22.38
N ALA A 568 -6.60 -29.18 23.02
CA ALA A 568 -7.29 -27.96 22.61
C ALA A 568 -6.31 -26.76 22.60
N LEU A 569 -5.51 -26.63 23.66
CA LEU A 569 -4.48 -25.60 23.76
C LEU A 569 -3.44 -25.70 22.62
N PHE A 570 -2.99 -26.91 22.28
CA PHE A 570 -2.07 -27.13 21.15
C PHE A 570 -2.66 -26.65 19.81
N PHE A 571 -3.93 -26.96 19.55
CA PHE A 571 -4.60 -26.56 18.30
C PHE A 571 -4.90 -25.07 18.20
N THR A 572 -4.91 -24.32 19.31
CA THR A 572 -5.14 -22.86 19.25
C THR A 572 -4.15 -22.15 18.33
N SER A 573 -2.91 -22.63 18.27
CA SER A 573 -1.85 -22.03 17.45
C SER A 573 -2.18 -22.06 15.96
N PHE A 574 -2.91 -23.06 15.49
CA PHE A 574 -3.41 -23.09 14.11
C PHE A 574 -4.30 -21.88 13.82
N PHE A 575 -5.21 -21.54 14.73
CA PHE A 575 -6.18 -20.46 14.51
C PHE A 575 -5.63 -19.08 14.89
N MET A 576 -4.58 -19.00 15.71
CA MET A 576 -3.85 -17.73 15.94
C MET A 576 -3.12 -17.21 14.70
N SER A 577 -2.85 -18.10 13.73
CA SER A 577 -1.91 -17.88 12.64
C SER A 577 -2.24 -16.66 11.76
N LEU A 578 -3.50 -16.42 11.42
CA LEU A 578 -3.91 -15.35 10.51
C LEU A 578 -4.24 -14.02 11.21
N MET A 579 -4.35 -14.03 12.54
CA MET A 579 -4.89 -12.90 13.29
C MET A 579 -4.03 -11.64 13.15
N PHE A 580 -2.71 -11.73 13.39
CA PHE A 580 -1.79 -10.58 13.27
C PHE A 580 -1.87 -9.87 11.91
N PRO A 581 -1.61 -10.54 10.76
CA PRO A 581 -1.61 -9.86 9.46
C PRO A 581 -3.00 -9.33 9.09
N THR A 582 -4.07 -10.04 9.48
CA THR A 582 -5.43 -9.66 9.10
C THR A 582 -5.92 -8.46 9.90
N ILE A 583 -5.70 -8.44 11.22
CA ILE A 583 -5.99 -7.26 12.06
C ILE A 583 -5.20 -6.06 11.56
N PHE A 584 -3.91 -6.26 11.24
CA PHE A 584 -3.06 -5.18 10.74
C PHE A 584 -3.58 -4.60 9.42
N ALA A 585 -3.83 -5.44 8.42
CA ALA A 585 -4.28 -5.00 7.11
C ALA A 585 -5.67 -4.36 7.15
N LEU A 586 -6.63 -4.94 7.90
CA LEU A 586 -7.95 -4.35 8.09
C LEU A 586 -7.87 -2.99 8.81
N GLY A 587 -6.97 -2.86 9.79
CA GLY A 587 -6.76 -1.61 10.53
C GLY A 587 -6.29 -0.44 9.66
N ILE A 588 -5.44 -0.70 8.66
CA ILE A 588 -4.89 0.34 7.77
C ILE A 588 -5.58 0.43 6.41
N LYS A 589 -6.65 -0.34 6.19
CA LYS A 589 -7.39 -0.38 4.93
C LYS A 589 -8.01 0.98 4.62
N GLY A 590 -7.92 1.40 3.36
CA GLY A 590 -8.47 2.68 2.90
C GLY A 590 -7.74 3.93 3.44
N MET A 591 -6.58 3.77 4.11
CA MET A 591 -5.75 4.90 4.51
C MET A 591 -4.80 5.33 3.40
N ASN A 592 -4.60 6.65 3.25
CA ASN A 592 -3.63 7.19 2.31
C ASN A 592 -2.18 6.82 2.71
N GLY A 593 -1.23 6.94 1.77
CA GLY A 593 0.14 6.44 1.96
C GLY A 593 0.96 7.14 3.06
N GLN A 594 0.55 8.29 3.59
CA GLN A 594 1.21 8.94 4.73
C GLN A 594 0.59 8.51 6.06
N THR A 595 -0.75 8.48 6.13
CA THR A 595 -1.48 8.02 7.32
C THR A 595 -1.23 6.54 7.59
N ALA A 596 -1.18 5.70 6.55
CA ALA A 596 -0.89 4.28 6.66
C ALA A 596 0.47 3.99 7.33
N LYS A 597 1.49 4.83 7.08
CA LYS A 597 2.81 4.69 7.71
C LYS A 597 2.74 4.92 9.22
N LEU A 598 1.97 5.92 9.64
CA LEU A 598 1.80 6.24 11.06
C LEU A 598 0.87 5.23 11.75
N ALA A 599 -0.20 4.83 11.08
CA ALA A 599 -1.13 3.80 11.54
C ALA A 599 -0.41 2.46 11.74
N GLY A 600 0.44 2.06 10.79
CA GLY A 600 1.26 0.86 10.89
C GLY A 600 2.21 0.89 12.09
N CYS A 601 2.82 2.03 12.40
CA CYS A 601 3.63 2.19 13.61
C CYS A 601 2.82 1.97 14.88
N LEU A 602 1.62 2.55 15.01
CA LEU A 602 0.79 2.37 16.21
C LEU A 602 0.39 0.91 16.40
N LEU A 603 0.12 0.19 15.31
CA LEU A 603 -0.14 -1.25 15.35
C LEU A 603 1.11 -2.07 15.75
N VAL A 604 2.31 -1.66 15.33
CA VAL A 604 3.56 -2.28 15.79
C VAL A 604 3.81 -2.00 17.27
N MET A 605 3.50 -0.80 17.76
CA MET A 605 3.61 -0.50 19.20
C MET A 605 2.70 -1.39 20.04
N SER A 606 1.55 -1.82 19.52
CA SER A 606 0.66 -2.77 20.21
C SER A 606 1.30 -4.13 20.52
N ILE A 607 2.44 -4.48 19.91
CA ILE A 607 3.22 -5.70 20.24
C ILE A 607 3.61 -5.74 21.73
N ILE A 608 3.68 -4.59 22.40
CA ILE A 608 3.88 -4.49 23.85
C ILE A 608 2.83 -5.25 24.67
N GLY A 609 1.67 -5.61 24.08
CA GLY A 609 0.68 -6.50 24.70
C GLY A 609 1.26 -7.82 25.20
N GLY A 610 2.29 -8.36 24.53
CA GLY A 610 3.03 -9.54 24.99
C GLY A 610 3.69 -9.33 26.36
N ALA A 611 4.28 -8.16 26.57
CA ALA A 611 4.94 -7.80 27.84
C ALA A 611 3.96 -7.41 28.95
N VAL A 612 2.69 -7.09 28.62
CA VAL A 612 1.67 -6.68 29.59
C VAL A 612 0.76 -7.83 30.00
N LEU A 613 0.21 -8.57 29.03
CA LEU A 613 -0.78 -9.62 29.30
C LEU A 613 -0.13 -10.93 29.82
N THR A 614 1.13 -11.21 29.47
CA THR A 614 1.82 -12.41 29.99
C THR A 614 2.06 -12.33 31.50
N PRO A 615 2.60 -11.23 32.08
CA PRO A 615 2.66 -11.08 33.53
C PRO A 615 1.28 -11.07 34.21
N LEU A 616 0.24 -10.54 33.55
CA LEU A 616 -1.13 -10.60 34.07
C LEU A 616 -1.61 -12.05 34.20
N MET A 617 -1.36 -12.91 33.20
CA MET A 617 -1.63 -14.34 33.31
C MET A 617 -0.86 -14.97 34.48
N GLY A 618 0.41 -14.64 34.65
CA GLY A 618 1.21 -15.07 35.79
C GLY A 618 0.62 -14.65 37.13
N LEU A 619 0.16 -13.41 37.25
CA LEU A 619 -0.47 -12.89 38.46
C LEU A 619 -1.79 -13.61 38.77
N ILE A 620 -2.61 -13.88 37.76
CA ILE A 620 -3.84 -14.67 37.91
C ILE A 620 -3.49 -16.07 38.40
N ALA A 621 -2.58 -16.78 37.72
CA ALA A 621 -2.15 -18.12 38.09
C ALA A 621 -1.59 -18.17 39.53
N SER A 622 -0.84 -17.14 39.93
CA SER A 622 -0.26 -17.05 41.28
C SER A 622 -1.33 -16.82 42.35
N LYS A 623 -2.35 -16.01 42.06
CA LYS A 623 -3.42 -15.68 43.02
C LYS A 623 -4.48 -16.78 43.15
N THR A 624 -4.79 -17.47 42.06
CA THR A 624 -5.80 -18.53 42.02
C THR A 624 -5.21 -19.90 42.32
N GLU A 625 -3.88 -20.03 42.35
CA GLU A 625 -3.13 -21.30 42.40
C GLU A 625 -3.49 -22.27 41.24
N CYS A 626 -4.19 -21.76 40.22
CA CYS A 626 -4.73 -22.54 39.12
C CYS A 626 -4.31 -21.90 37.79
N LEU A 627 -3.33 -22.49 37.13
CA LEU A 627 -2.82 -22.01 35.84
C LEU A 627 -3.89 -22.04 34.74
N TYR A 628 -4.79 -23.04 34.71
CA TYR A 628 -5.84 -23.08 33.69
C TYR A 628 -6.74 -21.83 33.71
N LEU A 629 -6.99 -21.21 34.87
CA LEU A 629 -7.76 -19.96 34.97
C LEU A 629 -7.05 -18.76 34.35
N ALA A 630 -5.72 -18.77 34.28
CA ALA A 630 -4.97 -17.71 33.61
C ALA A 630 -5.27 -17.64 32.10
N TYR A 631 -5.68 -18.76 31.49
CA TYR A 631 -6.10 -18.80 30.08
C TYR A 631 -7.43 -18.06 29.81
N THR A 632 -8.13 -17.57 30.84
CA THR A 632 -9.24 -16.62 30.64
C THR A 632 -8.78 -15.32 29.95
N VAL A 633 -7.52 -14.91 30.13
CA VAL A 633 -6.93 -13.74 29.46
C VAL A 633 -6.89 -13.92 27.94
N PRO A 634 -6.25 -14.96 27.38
CA PRO A 634 -6.31 -15.21 25.94
C PRO A 634 -7.74 -15.47 25.45
N GLY A 635 -8.60 -16.14 26.24
CA GLY A 635 -10.01 -16.34 25.89
C GLY A 635 -10.77 -15.02 25.68
N GLY A 636 -10.62 -14.07 26.59
CA GLY A 636 -11.20 -12.73 26.46
C GLY A 636 -10.62 -11.93 25.29
N ALA A 637 -9.32 -12.06 25.05
CA ALA A 637 -8.65 -11.44 23.90
C ALA A 637 -9.19 -11.97 22.56
N TYR A 638 -9.34 -13.29 22.41
CA TYR A 638 -9.93 -13.87 21.20
C TYR A 638 -11.40 -13.48 21.03
N LEU A 639 -12.18 -13.38 22.10
CA LEU A 639 -13.55 -12.89 22.00
C LEU A 639 -13.59 -11.45 21.46
N PHE A 640 -12.73 -10.58 21.99
CA PHE A 640 -12.61 -9.20 21.53
C PHE A 640 -12.19 -9.10 20.05
N ILE A 641 -11.22 -9.92 19.61
CA ILE A 641 -10.78 -9.98 18.22
C ILE A 641 -11.92 -10.44 17.30
N GLY A 642 -12.74 -11.39 17.75
CA GLY A 642 -13.93 -11.84 17.00
C GLY A 642 -14.96 -10.72 16.80
N ILE A 643 -15.22 -9.94 17.86
CA ILE A 643 -16.11 -8.76 17.79
C ILE A 643 -15.55 -7.71 16.84
N TYR A 644 -14.25 -7.41 16.95
CA TYR A 644 -13.56 -6.49 16.04
C TYR A 644 -13.69 -6.94 14.58
N ALA A 645 -13.52 -8.24 14.32
CA ALA A 645 -13.57 -8.79 12.97
C ALA A 645 -14.97 -8.64 12.34
N LEU A 646 -16.04 -8.86 13.11
CA LEU A 646 -17.41 -8.66 12.65
C LEU A 646 -17.70 -7.17 12.39
N LEU A 647 -17.25 -6.29 13.29
CA LEU A 647 -17.38 -4.85 13.13
C LEU A 647 -16.61 -4.34 11.89
N ALA A 648 -15.40 -4.88 11.66
CA ALA A 648 -14.62 -4.59 10.47
C ALA A 648 -15.35 -5.03 9.20
N TYR A 649 -15.94 -6.23 9.19
CA TYR A 649 -16.70 -6.73 8.06
C TYR A 649 -17.85 -5.79 7.67
N VAL A 650 -18.74 -5.46 8.61
CA VAL A 650 -19.90 -4.59 8.38
C VAL A 650 -19.47 -3.23 7.81
N LEU A 651 -18.50 -2.57 8.46
CA LEU A 651 -18.05 -1.23 8.06
C LEU A 651 -17.33 -1.22 6.71
N THR A 652 -16.64 -2.31 6.34
CA THR A 652 -15.99 -2.41 5.03
C THR A 652 -16.99 -2.67 3.90
N THR A 653 -18.01 -3.49 4.14
CA THR A 653 -19.04 -3.80 3.13
C THR A 653 -19.95 -2.61 2.86
N GLU A 654 -20.34 -1.85 3.89
CA GLU A 654 -21.12 -0.61 3.71
C GLU A 654 -20.37 0.45 2.90
N SER A 655 -19.05 0.56 3.12
CA SER A 655 -18.20 1.47 2.33
C SER A 655 -18.16 1.09 0.86
N GLU A 656 -18.02 -0.19 0.54
CA GLU A 656 -17.94 -0.71 -0.85
C GLU A 656 -19.29 -0.59 -1.59
N LEU A 657 -20.41 -0.64 -0.87
CA LEU A 657 -21.75 -0.41 -1.44
C LEU A 657 -22.07 1.08 -1.69
N SER A 658 -21.37 1.99 -1.01
CA SER A 658 -21.58 3.44 -1.12
C SER A 658 -20.70 4.14 -2.15
N SER A 659 -19.66 3.46 -2.64
CA SER A 659 -18.70 3.93 -3.65
C SER A 659 -19.00 3.35 -5.02
#